data_AF-A0A354CKI1-F1
#
_entry.id   AF-A0A354CKI1-F1
#
_cell.length_a   1.000
_cell.length_b   1.000
_cell.length_c   1.000
_cell.angle_alpha   90.00
_cell.angle_beta   90.00
_cell.angle_gamma   90.00
#
_symmetry.space_group_name_H-M   'P 1'
#
loop_
_entity.id
_entity.type
_entity.pdbx_description
1 polymer ?
#
loop_
_entity_poly.entity_id
_entity_poly.type
_entity_poly.pdbx_seq_one_letter_code
_entity_poly.pdbx_strand_id
1 'polypeptide(L)'
;SVRAEDDSNFTNLIVFARFADEDEFVDDVYEGSTVREITDNSYNTAEYSVSDYYRSVSDDRLRMKSVYLFDNGGSVRLSHQRGYYAEYSDTNKIGYADDSEAAARMYELKREWSDAVNAAISAGNVISDYDGSKTYSFDELDKDGNGTIDSITIIYKNTTQNNIAVSWASPLWNYTDYADYVEIGTGKGTIKSSRYVQITNSYARPDGDSNGYLFRDSDGRIMLSVAAATHEMGHVMGLRDLYNSYNSSPVYYMSLMAKHISPVPQFISVKEKEALGWVHEGDVETLVADGEYNLRALGTSGGKGAIGYKLDIPAKNKTLYLEYRNFETDSNKYDSQYKTLYKMNGNTVDRIPMKSGLVCYLIDTGTKFPSNMNFSSPRWNYEVLGGTYNTKSDAALAAGEDIGIYSDIYIEVESVDDNCLTFRIEGDFEEHIHTGGEATCVERAVCSVCHKEYGELNPNNHKNTFIKGASDATCRETGYTGDMYCKDCDKMISKGSAIDRIPHQLKHVEAKAATAAKEGNTEYYFCRICSGYFADDTASHEIEFKDTVTDKLKPSIIEGNNASVDASAAVAAIFRSDAAYSDFIRVAVDGRQLVENKEFSAREGSIIITLTPEFIKGLSAGRHTLEIVSASGTAATDFTVISGGSQQETTAAPQETTAAPQETTTAPQETTTAPQETTTKEPQEPAAAAQKPTAKEPQETTAASQETTTASIAPYSAGDISSPDTGDSSHAGVWIVIAVIFAFFIWLILTLKSAQDHNYK
;
A
#
# COMPACT_ATOMS: atom_id res chain seq x y z
N SER A 1 7.63 -8.24 12.93
CA SER A 1 9.06 -8.21 13.29
C SER A 1 9.15 -7.89 14.76
N VAL A 2 10.00 -8.60 15.51
CA VAL A 2 10.24 -8.28 16.92
C VAL A 2 11.02 -6.96 16.94
N ARG A 3 10.37 -5.86 17.35
CA ARG A 3 11.00 -4.54 17.54
C ARG A 3 12.10 -4.69 18.60
N ALA A 4 13.24 -4.02 18.44
CA ALA A 4 14.26 -3.95 19.49
C ALA A 4 13.65 -3.37 20.78
N GLU A 5 14.14 -3.78 21.96
CA GLU A 5 13.59 -3.35 23.27
C GLU A 5 13.62 -1.83 23.51
N ASP A 6 14.43 -1.08 22.76
CA ASP A 6 14.49 0.38 22.81
C ASP A 6 14.90 0.93 21.43
N ASP A 7 13.98 1.62 20.74
CA ASP A 7 14.25 2.29 19.46
C ASP A 7 14.50 3.80 19.60
N SER A 8 14.63 4.31 20.83
CA SER A 8 14.81 5.74 21.11
C SER A 8 16.15 6.28 20.60
N ASN A 9 16.15 7.55 20.21
CA ASN A 9 17.34 8.32 19.82
C ASN A 9 17.40 9.69 20.50
N PHE A 10 16.57 9.89 21.53
CA PHE A 10 16.58 11.08 22.38
C PHE A 10 16.05 10.70 23.75
N THR A 11 16.71 11.15 24.82
CA THR A 11 16.33 10.83 26.20
C THR A 11 15.93 12.08 26.98
N ASN A 12 14.78 12.05 27.65
CA ASN A 12 14.36 13.09 28.57
C ASN A 12 14.48 12.59 30.02
N LEU A 13 15.39 13.16 30.80
CA LEU A 13 15.53 12.86 32.21
C LEU A 13 14.48 13.61 33.03
N ILE A 14 13.51 12.90 33.59
CA ILE A 14 12.51 13.44 34.51
C ILE A 14 13.04 13.37 35.94
N VAL A 15 13.01 14.51 36.64
CA VAL A 15 13.35 14.61 38.06
C VAL A 15 12.18 15.28 38.79
N PHE A 16 11.62 14.57 39.76
CA PHE A 16 10.64 15.16 40.68
C PHE A 16 11.36 15.94 41.76
N ALA A 17 10.86 17.13 42.08
CA ALA A 17 11.44 18.00 43.10
C ALA A 17 10.37 18.54 44.06
N ARG A 18 10.73 18.66 45.33
CA ARG A 18 9.91 19.28 46.37
C ARG A 18 10.71 20.30 47.17
N PHE A 19 10.03 21.32 47.68
CA PHE A 19 10.66 22.34 48.50
C PHE A 19 10.88 21.87 49.94
N ALA A 20 11.70 22.61 50.71
CA ALA A 20 12.10 22.20 52.05
C ALA A 20 10.91 22.03 53.03
N ASP A 21 9.83 22.77 52.80
CA ASP A 21 8.59 22.77 53.59
C ASP A 21 7.53 21.79 53.06
N GLU A 22 7.88 20.90 52.14
CA GLU A 22 6.95 20.00 51.49
C GLU A 22 7.22 18.52 51.79
N ASP A 23 6.13 17.79 52.01
CA ASP A 23 6.16 16.33 52.11
C ASP A 23 6.47 15.68 50.76
N GLU A 24 6.86 14.40 50.80
CA GLU A 24 7.02 13.59 49.58
C GLU A 24 5.69 13.52 48.81
N PHE A 25 5.75 13.33 47.49
CA PHE A 25 4.55 13.34 46.64
C PHE A 25 4.57 12.37 45.46
N VAL A 26 5.71 11.77 45.12
CA VAL A 26 5.82 10.90 43.92
C VAL A 26 4.91 9.67 43.98
N ASP A 27 4.52 9.25 45.18
CA ASP A 27 3.60 8.13 45.46
C ASP A 27 2.20 8.57 45.88
N ASP A 28 1.89 9.87 45.85
CA ASP A 28 0.53 10.34 46.09
C ASP A 28 -0.40 9.75 45.02
N VAL A 29 -1.56 9.25 45.44
CA VAL A 29 -2.50 8.52 44.59
C VAL A 29 -3.68 9.42 44.21
N TYR A 30 -3.92 9.54 42.91
CA TYR A 30 -5.07 10.22 42.34
C TYR A 30 -5.81 9.28 41.38
N GLU A 31 -7.12 9.12 41.58
CA GLU A 31 -7.97 8.24 40.74
C GLU A 31 -7.45 6.78 40.62
N GLY A 32 -6.66 6.33 41.60
CA GLY A 32 -6.08 4.98 41.65
C GLY A 32 -4.66 4.83 41.07
N SER A 33 -4.07 5.88 40.52
CA SER A 33 -2.69 5.88 40.00
C SER A 33 -1.79 6.83 40.79
N THR A 34 -0.51 6.47 40.92
CA THR A 34 0.49 7.31 41.60
C THR A 34 0.92 8.48 40.71
N VAL A 35 1.44 9.57 41.31
CA VAL A 35 2.01 10.69 40.56
C VAL A 35 3.07 10.25 39.54
N ARG A 36 3.98 9.34 39.92
CA ARG A 36 5.01 8.80 39.02
C ARG A 36 4.42 8.06 37.82
N GLU A 37 3.37 7.26 38.03
CA GLU A 37 2.68 6.52 36.97
C GLU A 37 1.88 7.46 36.05
N ILE A 38 1.16 8.43 36.61
CA ILE A 38 0.44 9.45 35.83
C ILE A 38 1.42 10.24 34.95
N THR A 39 2.59 10.56 35.49
CA THR A 39 3.65 11.23 34.75
C THR A 39 4.19 10.34 33.63
N ASP A 40 4.49 9.07 33.90
CA ASP A 40 4.95 8.13 32.87
C ASP A 40 3.92 7.94 31.75
N ASN A 41 2.64 7.80 32.10
CA ASN A 41 1.55 7.83 31.13
C ASN A 41 1.62 9.08 30.24
N SER A 42 1.80 10.26 30.85
CA SER A 42 1.81 11.54 30.12
C SER A 42 3.04 11.73 29.23
N TYR A 43 4.19 11.14 29.56
CA TYR A 43 5.45 11.33 28.80
C TYR A 43 5.79 10.16 27.88
N ASN A 44 5.45 8.92 28.25
CA ASN A 44 5.87 7.69 27.56
C ASN A 44 4.70 6.86 27.01
N THR A 45 3.70 6.53 27.83
CA THR A 45 2.88 5.32 27.57
C THR A 45 1.40 5.54 27.21
N ALA A 46 0.81 6.70 27.52
CA ALA A 46 -0.59 6.99 27.15
C ALA A 46 -0.75 7.18 25.64
N GLU A 47 -1.98 7.01 25.16
CA GLU A 47 -2.34 7.22 23.75
C GLU A 47 -1.92 8.60 23.24
N TYR A 48 -1.97 9.62 24.10
CA TYR A 48 -1.41 10.94 23.85
C TYR A 48 -0.32 11.19 24.87
N SER A 49 0.93 11.11 24.44
CA SER A 49 2.08 11.39 25.30
C SER A 49 3.01 12.41 24.64
N VAL A 50 3.91 13.01 25.45
CA VAL A 50 4.94 13.91 24.93
C VAL A 50 5.84 13.18 23.91
N SER A 51 6.28 11.96 24.22
CA SER A 51 7.11 11.16 23.31
C SER A 51 6.39 10.82 22.00
N ASP A 52 5.12 10.41 22.08
CA ASP A 52 4.33 10.05 20.90
C ASP A 52 4.03 11.27 20.01
N TYR A 53 3.82 12.44 20.60
CA TYR A 53 3.67 13.69 19.85
C TYR A 53 4.90 13.97 19.00
N TYR A 54 6.09 13.92 19.62
CA TYR A 54 7.35 14.19 18.94
C TYR A 54 7.69 13.13 17.90
N ARG A 55 7.39 11.87 18.18
CA ARG A 55 7.49 10.78 17.20
C ARG A 55 6.60 11.05 15.99
N SER A 56 5.36 11.46 16.22
CA SER A 56 4.37 11.71 15.17
C SER A 56 4.73 12.93 14.31
N VAL A 57 5.02 14.07 14.94
CA VAL A 57 5.26 15.33 14.20
C VAL A 57 6.58 15.33 13.45
N SER A 58 7.57 14.58 13.94
CA SER A 58 8.88 14.42 13.30
C SER A 58 8.94 13.33 12.22
N ASP A 59 7.83 12.60 12.02
CA ASP A 59 7.76 11.43 11.14
C ASP A 59 8.87 10.41 11.49
N ASP A 60 8.80 9.90 12.72
CA ASP A 60 9.72 8.92 13.33
C ASP A 60 11.18 9.38 13.49
N ARG A 61 11.57 10.61 13.13
CA ARG A 61 12.97 11.09 13.27
C ARG A 61 13.38 11.31 14.71
N LEU A 62 12.48 11.78 15.55
CA LEU A 62 12.68 11.99 16.98
C LEU A 62 11.87 10.95 17.75
N ARG A 63 12.55 9.97 18.33
CA ARG A 63 11.96 8.90 19.13
C ARG A 63 12.43 9.09 20.56
N MET A 64 11.65 9.86 21.30
CA MET A 64 11.94 10.24 22.67
C MET A 64 11.59 9.12 23.65
N LYS A 65 12.42 8.97 24.68
CA LYS A 65 12.12 8.17 25.86
C LYS A 65 12.36 8.98 27.13
N SER A 66 11.38 9.01 28.02
CA SER A 66 11.56 9.58 29.35
C SER A 66 12.04 8.53 30.35
N VAL A 67 13.06 8.88 31.13
CA VAL A 67 13.62 8.08 32.24
C VAL A 67 13.67 8.91 33.51
N TYR A 68 13.83 8.29 34.67
CA TYR A 68 13.62 8.93 35.95
C TYR A 68 14.86 8.86 36.83
N LEU A 69 15.18 9.96 37.50
CA LEU A 69 16.08 9.96 38.66
C LEU A 69 15.26 10.18 39.92
N PHE A 70 15.28 9.20 40.81
CA PHE A 70 14.72 9.29 42.15
C PHE A 70 15.84 9.41 43.18
N ASP A 71 15.62 10.20 44.23
CA ASP A 71 16.53 10.26 45.38
C ASP A 71 16.01 9.33 46.48
N ASN A 72 16.67 8.19 46.67
CA ASN A 72 16.25 7.14 47.61
C ASN A 72 14.77 6.70 47.40
N GLY A 73 14.33 6.66 46.14
CA GLY A 73 12.98 6.28 45.73
C GLY A 73 11.94 7.41 45.74
N GLY A 74 12.31 8.61 46.23
CA GLY A 74 11.47 9.81 46.28
C GLY A 74 11.90 10.91 45.32
N SER A 75 11.33 12.10 45.51
CA SER A 75 11.74 13.33 44.84
C SER A 75 13.03 13.91 45.44
N VAL A 76 13.79 14.65 44.65
CA VAL A 76 14.89 15.47 45.20
C VAL A 76 14.31 16.57 46.10
N ARG A 77 14.96 16.82 47.23
CA ARG A 77 14.54 17.86 48.18
C ARG A 77 15.39 19.11 48.04
N LEU A 78 14.74 20.22 47.72
CA LEU A 78 15.36 21.54 47.67
C LEU A 78 15.54 22.10 49.10
N SER A 79 16.52 22.98 49.26
CA SER A 79 16.94 23.61 50.52
C SER A 79 16.06 24.79 50.97
N HIS A 80 15.47 25.53 50.04
CA HIS A 80 14.56 26.65 50.32
C HIS A 80 13.09 26.21 50.34
N GLN A 81 12.27 26.99 51.03
CA GLN A 81 10.81 26.82 51.06
C GLN A 81 10.19 27.32 49.76
N ARG A 82 9.04 26.77 49.33
CA ARG A 82 8.39 27.20 48.07
C ARG A 82 8.13 28.71 48.04
N GLY A 83 7.66 29.27 49.15
CA GLY A 83 7.35 30.68 49.27
C GLY A 83 8.52 31.61 48.97
N TYR A 84 9.77 31.14 49.13
CA TYR A 84 10.97 31.88 48.75
C TYR A 84 11.03 32.15 47.24
N TYR A 85 10.56 31.23 46.40
CA TYR A 85 10.54 31.42 44.95
C TYR A 85 9.23 32.02 44.44
N ALA A 86 8.34 32.46 45.34
CA ALA A 86 7.06 33.07 45.02
C ALA A 86 7.03 34.55 45.42
N GLU A 87 6.00 35.28 44.95
CA GLU A 87 5.84 36.70 45.22
C GLU A 87 5.68 36.99 46.71
N TYR A 88 6.29 38.09 47.17
CA TYR A 88 6.05 38.63 48.50
C TYR A 88 4.58 39.02 48.66
N SER A 89 3.99 38.65 49.80
CA SER A 89 2.69 39.15 50.23
C SER A 89 2.60 39.19 51.76
N ASP A 90 1.55 39.81 52.31
CA ASP A 90 1.29 39.80 53.75
C ASP A 90 1.22 38.37 54.34
N THR A 91 0.87 37.40 53.49
CA THR A 91 0.77 35.97 53.82
C THR A 91 1.97 35.14 53.34
N ASN A 92 2.86 35.69 52.51
CA ASN A 92 4.12 35.08 52.09
C ASN A 92 5.29 36.04 52.30
N LYS A 93 5.75 36.16 53.55
CA LYS A 93 6.77 37.15 53.94
C LYS A 93 8.20 36.82 53.49
N ILE A 94 8.43 35.61 52.99
CA ILE A 94 9.74 35.15 52.50
C ILE A 94 9.86 35.30 50.98
N GLY A 95 8.80 35.72 50.29
CA GLY A 95 8.77 35.89 48.84
C GLY A 95 9.61 37.06 48.32
N TYR A 96 9.73 37.16 46.99
CA TYR A 96 10.48 38.23 46.33
C TYR A 96 9.68 39.51 46.24
N ALA A 97 10.36 40.64 46.45
CA ALA A 97 9.69 41.94 46.51
C ALA A 97 9.54 42.61 45.13
N ASP A 98 10.41 42.27 44.17
CA ASP A 98 10.45 42.90 42.84
C ASP A 98 11.06 41.97 41.78
N ASP A 99 11.06 42.42 40.52
CA ASP A 99 11.53 41.66 39.36
C ASP A 99 13.04 41.35 39.42
N SER A 100 13.85 42.20 40.07
CA SER A 100 15.28 41.96 40.23
C SER A 100 15.53 40.81 41.20
N GLU A 101 14.81 40.78 42.32
CA GLU A 101 14.84 39.65 43.24
C GLU A 101 14.27 38.38 42.58
N ALA A 102 13.20 38.49 41.80
CA ALA A 102 12.63 37.36 41.07
C ALA A 102 13.66 36.73 40.12
N ALA A 103 14.37 37.54 39.32
CA ALA A 103 15.42 37.07 38.42
C ALA A 103 16.59 36.40 39.16
N ALA A 104 17.03 36.96 40.28
CA ALA A 104 18.06 36.35 41.12
C ALA A 104 17.62 34.99 41.68
N ARG A 105 16.38 34.91 42.19
CA ARG A 105 15.81 33.67 42.73
C ARG A 105 15.56 32.62 41.65
N MET A 106 15.27 33.02 40.42
CA MET A 106 15.20 32.10 39.28
C MET A 106 16.56 31.45 38.99
N TYR A 107 17.66 32.21 39.08
CA TYR A 107 19.01 31.66 38.97
C TYR A 107 19.36 30.71 40.13
N GLU A 108 19.01 31.09 41.36
CA GLU A 108 19.22 30.26 42.55
C GLU A 108 18.45 28.94 42.47
N LEU A 109 17.19 28.97 42.02
CA LEU A 109 16.37 27.77 41.85
C LEU A 109 17.05 26.78 40.89
N LYS A 110 17.60 27.26 39.78
CA LYS A 110 18.35 26.45 38.80
C LYS A 110 19.54 25.74 39.41
N ARG A 111 20.34 26.51 40.16
CA ARG A 111 21.51 25.99 40.89
C ARG A 111 21.09 24.94 41.90
N GLU A 112 20.02 25.22 42.63
CA GLU A 112 19.57 24.38 43.73
C GLU A 112 19.05 23.01 43.29
N TRP A 113 18.18 22.96 42.28
CA TRP A 113 17.74 21.65 41.78
C TRP A 113 18.89 20.91 41.08
N SER A 114 19.82 21.62 40.43
CA SER A 114 21.00 21.00 39.81
C SER A 114 21.94 20.39 40.84
N ASP A 115 22.20 21.12 41.93
CA ASP A 115 23.00 20.64 43.06
C ASP A 115 22.35 19.42 43.72
N ALA A 116 21.02 19.42 43.86
CA ALA A 116 20.27 18.28 44.39
C ALA A 116 20.34 17.04 43.46
N VAL A 117 20.25 17.24 42.14
CA VAL A 117 20.45 16.17 41.14
C VAL A 117 21.88 15.60 41.22
N ASN A 118 22.90 16.47 41.22
CA ASN A 118 24.30 16.06 41.34
C ASN A 118 24.55 15.30 42.65
N ALA A 119 23.95 15.74 43.76
CA ALA A 119 24.04 15.08 45.05
C ALA A 119 23.37 13.69 45.03
N ALA A 120 22.19 13.56 44.41
CA ALA A 120 21.51 12.28 44.27
C ALA A 120 22.35 11.29 43.45
N ILE A 121 22.95 11.73 42.34
CA ILE A 121 23.84 10.90 41.53
C ILE A 121 25.11 10.53 42.31
N SER A 122 25.71 11.48 43.04
CA SER A 122 26.90 11.26 43.87
C SER A 122 26.63 10.30 45.04
N ALA A 123 25.39 10.25 45.53
CA ALA A 123 24.94 9.30 46.54
C ALA A 123 24.75 7.87 45.98
N GLY A 124 24.90 7.67 44.68
CA GLY A 124 24.78 6.38 44.01
C GLY A 124 23.36 6.06 43.50
N ASN A 125 22.46 7.05 43.47
CA ASN A 125 21.17 6.86 42.82
C ASN A 125 21.37 6.64 41.31
N VAL A 126 20.57 5.75 40.74
CA VAL A 126 20.60 5.37 39.32
C VAL A 126 19.39 5.96 38.60
N ILE A 127 19.46 6.02 37.26
CA ILE A 127 18.27 6.30 36.45
C ILE A 127 17.52 5.01 36.14
N SER A 128 16.18 5.09 36.12
CA SER A 128 15.29 3.95 35.92
C SER A 128 14.06 4.32 35.11
N ASP A 129 13.19 3.34 34.86
CA ASP A 129 11.78 3.57 34.59
C ASP A 129 11.07 4.08 35.86
N TYR A 130 9.80 4.45 35.71
CA TYR A 130 9.06 5.14 36.79
C TYR A 130 8.88 4.27 38.04
N ASP A 131 8.79 2.94 37.89
CA ASP A 131 8.58 1.97 38.98
C ASP A 131 9.88 1.30 39.47
N GLY A 132 11.02 1.57 38.81
CA GLY A 132 12.32 1.01 39.15
C GLY A 132 12.53 -0.44 38.69
N SER A 133 11.63 -1.00 37.86
CA SER A 133 11.75 -2.36 37.34
C SER A 133 12.95 -2.53 36.39
N LYS A 134 13.36 -1.46 35.71
CA LYS A 134 14.50 -1.42 34.79
C LYS A 134 15.37 -0.20 35.05
N THR A 135 16.66 -0.42 35.24
CA THR A 135 17.67 0.64 35.36
C THR A 135 18.40 0.87 34.04
N TYR A 136 18.92 2.09 33.86
CA TYR A 136 19.62 2.51 32.66
C TYR A 136 21.02 3.04 32.99
N SER A 137 21.93 2.95 32.02
CA SER A 137 23.24 3.61 32.10
C SER A 137 23.09 5.11 31.86
N PHE A 138 23.89 5.94 32.54
CA PHE A 138 23.94 7.38 32.24
C PHE A 138 24.38 7.70 30.82
N ASP A 139 25.05 6.77 30.12
CA ASP A 139 25.36 6.86 28.69
C ASP A 139 24.09 7.02 27.82
N GLU A 140 22.91 6.66 28.33
CA GLU A 140 21.63 6.79 27.63
C GLU A 140 21.10 8.22 27.62
N LEU A 141 21.63 9.12 28.45
CA LEU A 141 21.18 10.51 28.56
C LEU A 141 21.68 11.42 27.43
N ASP A 142 22.64 10.95 26.64
CA ASP A 142 23.25 11.66 25.50
C ASP A 142 23.23 10.71 24.29
N LYS A 143 22.06 10.63 23.62
CA LYS A 143 21.85 9.66 22.53
C LYS A 143 22.58 10.07 21.26
N ASP A 144 22.78 11.36 21.03
CA ASP A 144 23.49 11.87 19.86
C ASP A 144 25.01 11.94 20.06
N GLY A 145 25.49 11.78 21.30
CA GLY A 145 26.91 11.72 21.65
C GLY A 145 27.59 13.09 21.60
N ASN A 146 26.85 14.19 21.76
CA ASN A 146 27.36 15.54 21.65
C ASN A 146 28.01 16.07 22.96
N GLY A 147 28.00 15.28 24.04
CA GLY A 147 28.52 15.65 25.35
C GLY A 147 27.52 16.39 26.25
N THR A 148 26.27 16.48 25.82
CA THR A 148 25.18 17.17 26.52
C THR A 148 24.06 16.18 26.81
N ILE A 149 23.45 16.29 27.98
CA ILE A 149 22.21 15.59 28.28
C ILE A 149 21.13 16.10 27.31
N ASP A 150 20.51 15.19 26.55
CA ASP A 150 19.51 15.46 25.54
C ASP A 150 18.39 16.39 26.06
N SER A 151 17.81 16.07 27.22
CA SER A 151 16.90 16.96 27.95
C SER A 151 16.78 16.58 29.43
N ILE A 152 16.47 17.58 30.26
CA ILE A 152 16.03 17.40 31.65
C ILE A 152 14.65 18.06 31.81
N THR A 153 13.71 17.35 32.43
CA THR A 153 12.43 17.90 32.88
C THR A 153 12.36 17.86 34.41
N ILE A 154 12.27 19.03 35.03
CA ILE A 154 12.05 19.18 36.47
C ILE A 154 10.56 19.33 36.75
N ILE A 155 9.99 18.42 37.53
CA ILE A 155 8.58 18.46 37.93
C ILE A 155 8.50 18.80 39.41
N TYR A 156 8.01 19.99 39.73
CA TYR A 156 7.76 20.37 41.11
C TYR A 156 6.46 19.77 41.64
N LYS A 157 6.43 19.48 42.95
CA LYS A 157 5.19 19.18 43.66
C LYS A 157 4.13 20.25 43.36
N ASN A 158 2.86 19.87 43.27
CA ASN A 158 1.77 20.83 43.13
C ASN A 158 1.62 21.66 44.41
N THR A 159 1.34 22.96 44.29
CA THR A 159 1.10 23.79 45.49
C THR A 159 -0.26 23.50 46.09
N THR A 160 -0.29 23.15 47.37
CA THR A 160 -1.50 23.12 48.22
C THR A 160 -1.59 24.33 49.14
N GLN A 161 -0.61 25.24 49.03
CA GLN A 161 -0.48 26.41 49.89
C GLN A 161 -1.30 27.57 49.33
N ASN A 162 -2.37 27.94 50.04
CA ASN A 162 -3.30 29.00 49.61
C ASN A 162 -2.73 30.42 49.70
N ASN A 163 -1.57 30.60 50.33
CA ASN A 163 -0.88 31.88 50.50
C ASN A 163 0.20 32.14 49.43
N ILE A 164 0.40 31.20 48.50
CA ILE A 164 1.39 31.32 47.42
C ILE A 164 0.69 31.66 46.13
N ALA A 165 1.05 32.81 45.55
CA ALA A 165 0.70 33.19 44.21
C ALA A 165 1.89 32.97 43.27
N VAL A 166 1.61 32.42 42.09
CA VAL A 166 2.59 32.24 41.00
C VAL A 166 2.04 33.01 39.80
N SER A 167 2.61 34.19 39.57
CA SER A 167 2.27 35.04 38.43
C SER A 167 3.09 34.68 37.19
N TRP A 168 2.75 35.32 36.07
CA TRP A 168 3.54 35.21 34.85
C TRP A 168 4.97 35.74 35.09
N ALA A 169 5.97 35.04 34.55
CA ALA A 169 7.40 35.26 34.80
C ALA A 169 7.90 34.98 36.23
N SER A 170 7.07 34.40 37.10
CA SER A 170 7.52 33.90 38.40
C SER A 170 8.59 32.79 38.22
N PRO A 171 9.59 32.67 39.13
CA PRO A 171 10.54 31.56 39.12
C PRO A 171 9.88 30.17 39.14
N LEU A 172 8.66 30.07 39.70
CA LEU A 172 7.85 28.85 39.78
C LEU A 172 6.91 28.64 38.58
N TRP A 173 6.91 29.55 37.60
CA TRP A 173 6.14 29.40 36.37
C TRP A 173 6.67 28.21 35.54
N ASN A 174 5.83 27.70 34.64
CA ASN A 174 6.23 26.66 33.69
C ASN A 174 6.98 27.31 32.53
N TYR A 175 8.21 26.90 32.27
CA TYR A 175 9.03 27.45 31.18
C TYR A 175 10.18 26.51 30.82
N THR A 176 10.90 26.87 29.76
CA THR A 176 12.16 26.26 29.34
C THR A 176 13.27 27.28 29.43
N ASP A 177 14.41 26.89 30.00
CA ASP A 177 15.60 27.75 30.13
C ASP A 177 16.88 26.92 30.05
N TYR A 178 18.04 27.56 30.18
CA TYR A 178 19.35 26.93 30.16
C TYR A 178 19.94 26.81 31.57
N ALA A 179 20.47 25.64 31.89
CA ALA A 179 21.24 25.34 33.09
C ALA A 179 22.25 24.22 32.80
N ASP A 180 23.54 24.51 32.86
CA ASP A 180 24.64 23.57 32.58
C ASP A 180 25.37 23.08 33.85
N TYR A 181 24.62 23.05 34.96
CA TYR A 181 25.15 22.78 36.28
C TYR A 181 25.09 21.30 36.68
N VAL A 182 24.34 20.45 35.97
CA VAL A 182 24.36 19.00 36.20
C VAL A 182 25.50 18.40 35.40
N GLU A 183 26.40 17.70 36.08
CA GLU A 183 27.60 17.11 35.47
C GLU A 183 27.67 15.62 35.84
N ILE A 184 27.58 14.75 34.83
CA ILE A 184 27.47 13.30 35.03
C ILE A 184 28.66 12.60 34.36
N GLY A 185 29.40 11.83 35.15
CA GLY A 185 30.42 10.92 34.63
C GLY A 185 29.77 9.69 33.98
N THR A 186 30.09 9.46 32.71
CA THR A 186 29.59 8.32 31.92
C THR A 186 30.76 7.41 31.51
N GLY A 187 30.46 6.25 30.92
CA GLY A 187 31.49 5.39 30.34
C GLY A 187 32.24 6.02 29.16
N LYS A 188 31.67 7.06 28.55
CA LYS A 188 32.18 7.75 27.35
C LYS A 188 32.83 9.10 27.65
N GLY A 189 32.79 9.56 28.90
CA GLY A 189 33.26 10.87 29.32
C GLY A 189 32.25 11.59 30.21
N THR A 190 32.44 12.87 30.42
CA THR A 190 31.51 13.69 31.20
C THR A 190 30.48 14.34 30.29
N ILE A 191 29.20 14.19 30.62
CA ILE A 191 28.10 14.92 29.97
C ILE A 191 27.58 16.03 30.88
N LYS A 192 27.06 17.11 30.29
CA LYS A 192 26.49 18.25 31.04
C LYS A 192 25.05 18.52 30.67
N SER A 193 24.25 19.06 31.58
CA SER A 193 22.94 19.59 31.22
C SER A 193 23.05 20.82 30.29
N SER A 194 21.93 21.19 29.67
CA SER A 194 21.83 22.37 28.81
C SER A 194 20.43 22.97 28.98
N ARG A 195 19.56 22.88 27.97
CA ARG A 195 18.16 23.29 28.13
C ARG A 195 17.42 22.30 29.01
N TYR A 196 16.59 22.84 29.90
CA TYR A 196 15.72 22.06 30.76
C TYR A 196 14.29 22.62 30.70
N VAL A 197 13.33 21.73 30.90
CA VAL A 197 11.91 22.04 31.05
C VAL A 197 11.58 22.07 32.53
N GLN A 198 10.80 23.05 32.96
CA GLN A 198 10.26 23.14 34.31
C GLN A 198 8.74 23.12 34.28
N ILE A 199 8.13 22.22 35.04
CA ILE A 199 6.66 22.07 35.08
C ILE A 199 6.19 21.90 36.53
N THR A 200 5.08 22.55 36.86
CA THR A 200 4.23 22.20 38.00
C THR A 200 2.88 21.73 37.47
N ASN A 201 2.51 20.49 37.80
CA ASN A 201 1.23 19.90 37.42
C ASN A 201 0.20 20.04 38.55
N SER A 202 -1.08 20.03 38.21
CA SER A 202 -2.17 19.92 39.19
C SER A 202 -2.96 18.66 38.90
N TYR A 203 -3.26 17.88 39.94
CA TYR A 203 -3.92 16.58 39.80
C TYR A 203 -5.41 16.64 40.18
N ALA A 204 -5.78 17.56 41.06
CA ALA A 204 -7.15 17.80 41.47
C ALA A 204 -7.34 19.22 41.99
N ARG A 205 -8.59 19.64 42.10
CA ARG A 205 -8.99 20.83 42.85
C ARG A 205 -8.77 20.64 44.36
N PRO A 206 -8.81 21.73 45.16
CA PRO A 206 -8.71 21.63 46.62
C PRO A 206 -9.76 20.74 47.31
N ASP A 207 -10.91 20.49 46.67
CA ASP A 207 -11.95 19.57 47.15
C ASP A 207 -11.71 18.10 46.76
N GLY A 208 -10.62 17.81 46.03
CA GLY A 208 -10.26 16.49 45.54
C GLY A 208 -10.86 16.13 44.17
N ASP A 209 -11.61 17.03 43.51
CA ASP A 209 -12.14 16.78 42.18
C ASP A 209 -11.03 16.84 41.11
N SER A 210 -10.72 15.68 40.52
CA SER A 210 -9.73 15.51 39.46
C SER A 210 -10.25 15.87 38.06
N ASN A 211 -11.56 16.14 37.92
CA ASN A 211 -12.18 16.35 36.62
C ASN A 211 -11.72 17.66 35.95
N GLY A 212 -11.09 17.54 34.78
CA GLY A 212 -10.48 18.65 34.04
C GLY A 212 -9.00 18.88 34.37
N TYR A 213 -8.44 18.10 35.31
CA TYR A 213 -7.01 18.05 35.62
C TYR A 213 -6.39 16.75 35.13
N LEU A 214 -7.10 15.63 35.34
CA LEU A 214 -6.74 14.31 34.84
C LEU A 214 -7.68 13.87 33.72
N PHE A 215 -7.11 13.06 32.82
CA PHE A 215 -7.78 12.47 31.68
C PHE A 215 -7.48 10.98 31.60
N ARG A 216 -8.38 10.22 30.97
CA ARG A 216 -8.27 8.78 30.78
C ARG A 216 -8.23 8.48 29.29
N ASP A 217 -7.21 7.76 28.84
CA ASP A 217 -7.14 7.29 27.45
C ASP A 217 -8.05 6.08 27.21
N SER A 218 -8.09 5.59 25.96
CA SER A 218 -8.90 4.44 25.56
C SER A 218 -8.52 3.14 26.26
N ASP A 219 -7.26 2.99 26.68
CA ASP A 219 -6.75 1.84 27.43
C ASP A 219 -7.00 1.96 28.94
N GLY A 220 -7.56 3.09 29.40
CA GLY A 220 -7.87 3.33 30.79
C GLY A 220 -6.74 3.96 31.61
N ARG A 221 -5.60 4.30 30.98
CA ARG A 221 -4.46 4.96 31.63
C ARG A 221 -4.82 6.39 32.01
N ILE A 222 -4.39 6.80 33.20
CA ILE A 222 -4.63 8.15 33.72
C ILE A 222 -3.44 9.04 33.36
N MET A 223 -3.70 10.18 32.74
CA MET A 223 -2.69 11.13 32.28
C MET A 223 -3.09 12.57 32.62
N LEU A 224 -2.09 13.46 32.58
CA LEU A 224 -2.25 14.90 32.64
C LEU A 224 -2.52 15.47 31.24
N SER A 225 -2.88 16.75 31.16
CA SER A 225 -2.73 17.49 29.90
C SER A 225 -1.26 17.50 29.49
N VAL A 226 -0.97 17.07 28.26
CA VAL A 226 0.40 17.08 27.71
C VAL A 226 0.72 18.38 27.00
N ALA A 227 -0.26 19.26 26.80
CA ALA A 227 -0.12 20.43 25.95
C ALA A 227 0.98 21.41 26.37
N ALA A 228 1.08 21.72 27.67
CA ALA A 228 2.13 22.60 28.19
C ALA A 228 3.51 21.93 28.14
N ALA A 229 3.61 20.66 28.57
CA ALA A 229 4.86 19.91 28.53
C ALA A 229 5.40 19.77 27.09
N THR A 230 4.53 19.54 26.12
CA THR A 230 4.89 19.50 24.71
C THR A 230 5.31 20.88 24.20
N HIS A 231 4.64 21.97 24.59
CA HIS A 231 5.06 23.32 24.21
C HIS A 231 6.49 23.63 24.70
N GLU A 232 6.75 23.39 25.98
CA GLU A 232 8.06 23.63 26.58
C GLU A 232 9.17 22.75 25.96
N MET A 233 8.87 21.47 25.74
CA MET A 233 9.79 20.60 25.02
C MET A 233 10.09 21.10 23.60
N GLY A 234 9.20 21.89 22.98
CA GLY A 234 9.43 22.53 21.69
C GLY A 234 10.60 23.50 21.73
N HIS A 235 10.79 24.21 22.84
CA HIS A 235 11.93 25.10 23.06
C HIS A 235 13.24 24.33 23.26
N VAL A 236 13.21 23.13 23.86
CA VAL A 236 14.38 22.24 23.91
C VAL A 236 14.86 21.93 22.48
N MET A 237 13.91 21.65 21.57
CA MET A 237 14.18 21.41 20.14
C MET A 237 14.61 22.66 19.37
N GLY A 238 14.53 23.85 19.99
CA GLY A 238 14.95 25.13 19.40
C GLY A 238 13.84 25.99 18.80
N LEU A 239 12.58 25.55 18.90
CA LEU A 239 11.43 26.36 18.50
C LEU A 239 11.25 27.57 19.42
N ARG A 240 10.60 28.61 18.92
CA ARG A 240 10.39 29.88 19.64
C ARG A 240 8.92 30.22 19.69
N ASP A 241 8.56 31.09 20.63
CA ASP A 241 7.18 31.55 20.78
C ASP A 241 6.68 32.32 19.57
N LEU A 242 5.48 31.93 19.13
CA LEU A 242 4.73 32.55 18.04
C LEU A 242 3.61 33.46 18.55
N TYR A 243 3.62 33.76 19.85
CA TYR A 243 2.93 34.88 20.47
C TYR A 243 3.94 35.97 20.87
N ASN A 244 3.46 37.17 21.16
CA ASN A 244 4.30 38.26 21.67
C ASN A 244 4.22 38.40 23.20
N SER A 245 5.00 39.33 23.75
CA SER A 245 5.01 39.62 25.20
C SER A 245 3.67 40.06 25.80
N TYR A 246 2.68 40.44 24.97
CA TYR A 246 1.32 40.76 25.38
C TYR A 246 0.35 39.57 25.22
N ASN A 247 0.88 38.37 24.98
CA ASN A 247 0.13 37.14 24.73
C ASN A 247 -0.83 37.23 23.52
N SER A 248 -0.48 38.08 22.55
CA SER A 248 -1.18 38.17 21.28
C SER A 248 -0.49 37.29 20.25
N SER A 249 -1.25 36.47 19.53
CA SER A 249 -0.71 35.60 18.49
C SER A 249 -1.55 35.70 17.21
N PRO A 250 -0.93 36.04 16.06
CA PRO A 250 -1.57 35.96 14.76
C PRO A 250 -1.58 34.53 14.18
N VAL A 251 -1.03 33.55 14.91
CA VAL A 251 -0.96 32.12 14.50
C VAL A 251 -1.94 31.28 15.31
N TYR A 252 -2.05 31.54 16.61
CA TYR A 252 -2.99 30.91 17.56
C TYR A 252 -3.05 29.38 17.44
N TYR A 253 -4.21 28.78 17.10
CA TYR A 253 -4.38 27.32 17.07
C TYR A 253 -3.73 26.64 15.85
N MET A 254 -3.08 27.38 14.96
CA MET A 254 -2.38 26.77 13.82
C MET A 254 -0.97 26.27 14.15
N SER A 255 -0.47 26.52 15.37
CA SER A 255 0.78 25.93 15.85
C SER A 255 0.77 25.74 17.36
N LEU A 256 1.36 24.64 17.82
CA LEU A 256 1.68 24.39 19.24
C LEU A 256 2.46 25.55 19.87
N MET A 257 3.39 26.17 19.12
CA MET A 257 4.27 27.22 19.64
C MET A 257 3.61 28.60 19.70
N ALA A 258 2.35 28.70 19.26
CA ALA A 258 1.50 29.86 19.44
C ALA A 258 0.56 29.63 20.62
N LYS A 259 -0.62 29.04 20.38
CA LYS A 259 -1.56 28.66 21.43
C LYS A 259 -1.85 27.17 21.32
N HIS A 260 -1.31 26.38 22.23
CA HIS A 260 -1.61 24.96 22.29
C HIS A 260 -3.07 24.69 22.69
N ILE A 261 -3.70 23.72 22.05
CA ILE A 261 -4.98 23.14 22.48
C ILE A 261 -4.73 22.25 23.70
N SER A 262 -5.68 22.23 24.65
CA SER A 262 -5.61 21.41 25.87
C SER A 262 -6.82 20.48 25.91
N PRO A 263 -6.68 19.22 26.38
CA PRO A 263 -5.48 18.62 26.98
C PRO A 263 -4.44 18.05 26.00
N VAL A 264 -4.81 17.90 24.73
CA VAL A 264 -3.95 17.36 23.67
C VAL A 264 -3.64 18.48 22.68
N PRO A 265 -2.36 18.78 22.40
CA PRO A 265 -1.99 19.82 21.46
C PRO A 265 -2.18 19.39 20.01
N GLN A 266 -2.34 20.38 19.14
CA GLN A 266 -2.22 20.27 17.69
C GLN A 266 -0.75 20.29 17.25
N PHE A 267 -0.48 19.97 15.99
CA PHE A 267 0.87 20.03 15.42
C PHE A 267 1.42 21.46 15.29
N ILE A 268 2.75 21.56 15.40
CA ILE A 268 3.54 22.65 14.80
C ILE A 268 3.35 22.69 13.27
N SER A 269 3.64 23.82 12.64
CA SER A 269 3.50 23.97 11.19
C SER A 269 4.61 23.27 10.40
N VAL A 270 4.40 23.13 9.08
CA VAL A 270 5.41 22.64 8.14
C VAL A 270 6.66 23.54 8.12
N LYS A 271 6.52 24.85 8.37
CA LYS A 271 7.65 25.77 8.48
C LYS A 271 8.54 25.42 9.68
N GLU A 272 7.92 25.12 10.82
CA GLU A 272 8.62 24.72 12.04
C GLU A 272 9.28 23.35 11.88
N LYS A 273 8.60 22.40 11.23
CA LYS A 273 9.18 21.10 10.86
C LYS A 273 10.38 21.25 9.93
N GLU A 274 10.30 22.09 8.91
CA GLU A 274 11.40 22.39 8.00
C GLU A 274 12.61 22.98 8.77
N ALA A 275 12.37 23.90 9.71
CA ALA A 275 13.42 24.51 10.51
C ALA A 275 14.20 23.50 11.38
N LEU A 276 13.50 22.46 11.85
CA LEU A 276 14.05 21.35 12.63
C LEU A 276 14.68 20.23 11.76
N GLY A 277 14.54 20.30 10.43
CA GLY A 277 14.98 19.23 9.54
C GLY A 277 14.08 17.98 9.60
N TRP A 278 12.81 18.13 10.00
CA TRP A 278 11.82 17.06 10.14
C TRP A 278 10.94 16.89 8.90
N VAL A 279 11.53 17.17 7.74
CA VAL A 279 10.92 17.03 6.42
C VAL A 279 11.86 16.20 5.53
N HIS A 280 11.31 15.43 4.61
CA HIS A 280 12.07 14.71 3.58
C HIS A 280 12.39 15.63 2.39
N GLU A 281 13.30 15.18 1.52
CA GLU A 281 13.46 15.80 0.21
C GLU A 281 12.13 15.68 -0.57
N GLY A 282 11.61 16.80 -1.07
CA GLY A 282 10.30 16.86 -1.74
C GLY A 282 9.08 17.05 -0.82
N ASP A 283 9.25 17.07 0.51
CA ASP A 283 8.14 17.37 1.42
C ASP A 283 7.73 18.84 1.38
N VAL A 284 8.72 19.75 1.21
CA VAL A 284 8.50 21.19 1.10
C VAL A 284 9.11 21.69 -0.20
N GLU A 285 8.25 21.99 -1.18
CA GLU A 285 8.67 22.43 -2.51
C GLU A 285 8.53 23.95 -2.67
N THR A 286 9.39 24.54 -3.50
CA THR A 286 9.30 25.97 -3.83
C THR A 286 8.38 26.17 -5.03
N LEU A 287 7.36 26.99 -4.87
CA LEU A 287 6.52 27.46 -5.98
C LEU A 287 7.32 28.45 -6.82
N VAL A 288 7.37 28.18 -8.11
CA VAL A 288 8.14 28.98 -9.08
C VAL A 288 7.31 29.39 -10.30
N ALA A 289 6.05 28.98 -10.36
CA ALA A 289 5.11 29.35 -11.41
C ALA A 289 3.67 29.36 -10.87
N ASP A 290 2.78 29.97 -11.64
CA ASP A 290 1.34 29.82 -11.44
C ASP A 290 0.87 28.45 -11.96
N GLY A 291 -0.18 27.90 -11.37
CA GLY A 291 -0.67 26.58 -11.73
C GLY A 291 -1.46 25.87 -10.64
N GLU A 292 -1.76 24.61 -10.90
CA GLU A 292 -2.44 23.71 -9.98
C GLU A 292 -1.41 22.82 -9.26
N TYR A 293 -1.55 22.69 -7.95
CA TYR A 293 -0.61 22.00 -7.07
C TYR A 293 -1.36 21.11 -6.08
N ASN A 294 -0.70 20.03 -5.63
CA ASN A 294 -1.28 19.04 -4.74
C ASN A 294 -0.52 18.97 -3.42
N LEU A 295 -1.25 19.05 -2.31
CA LEU A 295 -0.74 18.93 -0.96
C LEU A 295 -1.31 17.70 -0.29
N ARG A 296 -0.44 16.97 0.39
CA ARG A 296 -0.86 15.96 1.36
C ARG A 296 -1.12 16.59 2.72
N ALA A 297 -2.09 16.04 3.46
CA ALA A 297 -2.39 16.48 4.81
C ALA A 297 -1.16 16.33 5.72
N LEU A 298 -0.92 17.35 6.54
CA LEU A 298 0.19 17.38 7.47
C LEU A 298 0.07 16.24 8.49
N GLY A 299 1.15 15.46 8.65
CA GLY A 299 1.18 14.30 9.55
C GLY A 299 0.83 12.97 8.89
N THR A 300 0.56 12.95 7.58
CA THR A 300 0.54 11.70 6.82
C THR A 300 1.98 11.24 6.52
N SER A 301 2.30 9.98 6.80
CA SER A 301 3.63 9.40 6.56
C SER A 301 3.68 8.58 5.25
N GLY A 302 4.88 8.45 4.66
CA GLY A 302 5.17 7.47 3.60
C GLY A 302 4.48 7.64 2.23
N GLY A 303 3.73 8.71 2.00
CA GLY A 303 3.11 9.01 0.70
C GLY A 303 4.07 9.69 -0.29
N LYS A 304 3.67 9.75 -1.58
CA LYS A 304 4.33 10.58 -2.60
C LYS A 304 3.64 11.95 -2.68
N GLY A 305 4.41 13.01 -2.85
CA GLY A 305 3.90 14.39 -2.99
C GLY A 305 4.18 15.26 -1.77
N ALA A 306 4.18 16.57 -1.99
CA ALA A 306 4.54 17.58 -1.00
C ALA A 306 3.51 17.66 0.15
N ILE A 307 3.99 17.96 1.36
CA ILE A 307 3.18 18.30 2.53
C ILE A 307 3.17 19.82 2.79
N GLY A 308 4.02 20.56 2.10
CA GLY A 308 4.02 22.01 2.10
C GLY A 308 4.59 22.60 0.81
N TYR A 309 4.16 23.81 0.50
CA TYR A 309 4.78 24.63 -0.53
C TYR A 309 5.28 25.94 0.09
N LYS A 310 6.33 26.52 -0.49
CA LYS A 310 6.80 27.87 -0.13
C LYS A 310 7.00 28.76 -1.34
N LEU A 311 6.72 30.04 -1.19
CA LEU A 311 6.88 31.06 -2.22
C LEU A 311 7.52 32.31 -1.60
N ASP A 312 8.68 32.71 -2.08
CA ASP A 312 9.27 33.98 -1.70
C ASP A 312 8.51 35.14 -2.37
N ILE A 313 8.25 36.19 -1.61
CA ILE A 313 7.60 37.44 -2.04
C ILE A 313 8.60 38.58 -1.75
N PRO A 314 9.64 38.76 -2.59
CA PRO A 314 10.74 39.67 -2.30
C PRO A 314 10.30 41.12 -2.06
N ALA A 315 9.28 41.58 -2.79
CA ALA A 315 8.73 42.93 -2.65
C ALA A 315 8.16 43.23 -1.25
N LYS A 316 7.84 42.20 -0.46
CA LYS A 316 7.32 42.31 0.91
C LYS A 316 8.30 41.80 1.96
N ASN A 317 9.47 41.27 1.57
CA ASN A 317 10.39 40.54 2.44
C ASN A 317 9.68 39.43 3.23
N LYS A 318 8.75 38.73 2.57
CA LYS A 318 7.98 37.63 3.14
C LYS A 318 8.17 36.36 2.33
N THR A 319 8.13 35.22 2.99
CA THR A 319 7.98 33.91 2.38
C THR A 319 6.62 33.36 2.82
N LEU A 320 5.78 33.04 1.84
CA LEU A 320 4.52 32.34 2.03
C LEU A 320 4.79 30.85 2.19
N TYR A 321 4.18 30.22 3.19
CA TYR A 321 4.12 28.76 3.32
C TYR A 321 2.66 28.32 3.25
N LEU A 322 2.43 27.23 2.54
CA LEU A 322 1.12 26.62 2.34
C LEU A 322 1.17 25.20 2.89
N GLU A 323 0.19 24.80 3.68
CA GLU A 323 0.05 23.41 4.16
C GLU A 323 -1.42 23.00 4.22
N TYR A 324 -1.70 21.71 4.04
CA TYR A 324 -3.05 21.17 4.25
C TYR A 324 -3.18 20.64 5.68
N ARG A 325 -4.10 21.21 6.46
CA ARG A 325 -4.47 20.72 7.80
C ARG A 325 -5.81 20.01 7.75
N ASN A 326 -5.85 18.75 8.17
CA ASN A 326 -7.08 17.98 8.28
C ASN A 326 -7.44 17.75 9.76
N PHE A 327 -8.49 18.42 10.20
CA PHE A 327 -9.07 18.30 11.54
C PHE A 327 -10.33 17.44 11.61
N GLU A 328 -10.94 17.10 10.47
CA GLU A 328 -12.23 16.41 10.41
C GLU A 328 -12.09 14.88 10.41
N THR A 329 -10.96 14.34 9.97
CA THR A 329 -10.73 12.89 9.88
C THR A 329 -9.77 12.38 10.95
N ASP A 330 -9.78 11.06 11.16
CA ASP A 330 -8.90 10.39 12.12
C ASP A 330 -7.51 10.05 11.55
N SER A 331 -7.09 10.68 10.44
CA SER A 331 -5.80 10.37 9.81
C SER A 331 -4.62 10.71 10.71
N ASN A 332 -4.67 11.86 11.39
CA ASN A 332 -3.71 12.28 12.41
C ASN A 332 -4.42 12.59 13.73
N LYS A 333 -4.18 11.77 14.76
CA LYS A 333 -4.84 11.92 16.07
C LYS A 333 -4.53 13.22 16.81
N TYR A 334 -3.43 13.91 16.52
CA TYR A 334 -3.08 15.19 17.15
C TYR A 334 -3.73 16.38 16.46
N ASP A 335 -3.86 16.31 15.13
CA ASP A 335 -4.60 17.31 14.37
C ASP A 335 -6.09 16.99 14.21
N SER A 336 -6.65 15.95 14.84
CA SER A 336 -8.09 15.72 14.84
C SER A 336 -8.84 16.57 15.87
N GLN A 337 -10.02 17.11 15.54
CA GLN A 337 -10.91 17.72 16.55
C GLN A 337 -11.63 16.67 17.43
N TYR A 338 -11.55 15.40 17.07
CA TYR A 338 -12.05 14.27 17.83
C TYR A 338 -10.89 13.59 18.55
N LYS A 339 -10.90 13.67 19.89
CA LYS A 339 -9.89 13.01 20.73
C LYS A 339 -10.47 11.75 21.35
N THR A 340 -9.75 10.64 21.26
CA THR A 340 -10.06 9.40 21.98
C THR A 340 -9.60 9.53 23.43
N LEU A 341 -10.16 10.51 24.14
CA LEU A 341 -9.74 10.88 25.49
C LEU A 341 -10.96 11.27 26.32
N TYR A 342 -10.98 10.84 27.57
CA TYR A 342 -12.11 10.98 28.48
C TYR A 342 -11.74 11.80 29.71
N LYS A 343 -12.69 12.60 30.18
CA LYS A 343 -12.64 13.26 31.49
C LYS A 343 -12.87 12.23 32.60
N MET A 344 -12.48 12.54 33.83
CA MET A 344 -12.67 11.61 34.97
C MET A 344 -14.13 11.27 35.27
N ASN A 345 -15.08 12.14 34.91
CA ASN A 345 -16.50 11.84 35.01
C ASN A 345 -17.06 10.89 33.91
N GLY A 346 -16.20 10.36 33.04
CA GLY A 346 -16.54 9.42 31.97
C GLY A 346 -17.01 10.08 30.65
N ASN A 347 -17.21 11.40 30.62
CA ASN A 347 -17.53 12.10 29.39
C ASN A 347 -16.29 12.23 28.50
N THR A 348 -16.49 12.29 27.18
CA THR A 348 -15.40 12.62 26.25
C THR A 348 -14.87 14.04 26.50
N VAL A 349 -13.60 14.25 26.20
CA VAL A 349 -13.02 15.61 26.16
C VAL A 349 -13.77 16.47 25.14
N ASP A 350 -13.95 17.75 25.48
CA ASP A 350 -14.70 18.66 24.61
C ASP A 350 -13.93 18.90 23.31
N ARG A 351 -14.63 18.82 22.18
CA ARG A 351 -14.06 19.18 20.88
C ARG A 351 -13.86 20.68 20.79
N ILE A 352 -12.77 21.10 20.16
CA ILE A 352 -12.57 22.47 19.68
C ILE A 352 -12.85 22.46 18.19
N PRO A 353 -13.92 23.10 17.70
CA PRO A 353 -14.22 23.15 16.27
C PRO A 353 -13.09 23.81 15.49
N MET A 354 -12.52 23.07 14.53
CA MET A 354 -11.40 23.52 13.69
C MET A 354 -11.73 23.23 12.23
N LYS A 355 -11.60 24.24 11.37
CA LYS A 355 -11.86 24.10 9.95
C LYS A 355 -10.67 23.43 9.27
N SER A 356 -10.94 22.37 8.51
CA SER A 356 -9.94 21.70 7.66
C SER A 356 -9.77 22.42 6.33
N GLY A 357 -8.56 22.37 5.77
CA GLY A 357 -8.26 22.96 4.48
C GLY A 357 -6.84 23.53 4.37
N LEU A 358 -6.63 24.36 3.34
CA LEU A 358 -5.36 25.00 3.08
C LEU A 358 -5.11 26.13 4.08
N VAL A 359 -3.99 26.08 4.80
CA VAL A 359 -3.57 27.14 5.71
C VAL A 359 -2.40 27.90 5.10
N CYS A 360 -2.52 29.22 5.06
CA CYS A 360 -1.54 30.13 4.47
C CYS A 360 -0.80 30.90 5.57
N TYR A 361 0.52 30.78 5.57
CA TYR A 361 1.41 31.38 6.55
C TYR A 361 2.34 32.40 5.91
N LEU A 362 2.55 33.57 6.53
CA LEU A 362 3.58 34.52 6.12
C LEU A 362 4.68 34.60 7.16
N ILE A 363 5.92 34.44 6.71
CA ILE A 363 7.12 34.51 7.54
C ILE A 363 8.09 35.54 6.95
N ASP A 364 8.85 36.30 7.76
CA ASP A 364 9.94 37.12 7.23
C ASP A 364 10.98 36.24 6.49
N THR A 365 11.30 36.62 5.25
CA THR A 365 12.21 35.85 4.40
C THR A 365 13.57 35.64 5.08
N GLY A 366 14.12 34.43 4.96
CA GLY A 366 15.40 34.05 5.56
C GLY A 366 15.33 33.68 7.05
N THR A 367 14.17 33.80 7.69
CA THR A 367 14.02 33.41 9.11
C THR A 367 13.98 31.88 9.24
N LYS A 368 15.01 31.30 9.87
CA LYS A 368 15.04 29.86 10.16
C LYS A 368 14.05 29.48 11.26
N PHE A 369 14.21 30.06 12.46
CA PHE A 369 13.35 29.84 13.62
C PHE A 369 12.54 31.12 13.91
N PRO A 370 11.30 31.21 13.41
CA PRO A 370 10.49 32.41 13.59
C PRO A 370 10.08 32.62 15.05
N SER A 371 9.91 33.88 15.45
CA SER A 371 9.39 34.25 16.76
C SER A 371 8.65 35.57 16.70
N ASN A 372 7.52 35.66 17.41
CA ASN A 372 6.75 36.89 17.52
C ASN A 372 7.00 37.65 18.83
N MET A 373 7.92 37.21 19.68
CA MET A 373 8.12 37.78 21.02
C MET A 373 8.29 39.31 20.99
N ASN A 374 9.04 39.82 20.00
CA ASN A 374 9.35 41.23 19.81
C ASN A 374 8.56 41.90 18.66
N PHE A 375 7.48 41.26 18.21
CA PHE A 375 6.67 41.70 17.08
C PHE A 375 5.23 42.02 17.50
N SER A 376 4.57 42.88 16.73
CA SER A 376 3.18 43.26 16.97
C SER A 376 2.52 43.69 15.67
N SER A 377 1.19 43.66 15.65
CA SER A 377 0.41 44.06 14.49
C SER A 377 0.77 45.48 14.03
N PRO A 378 0.92 45.73 12.71
CA PRO A 378 0.73 44.80 11.58
C PRO A 378 2.05 44.13 11.12
N ARG A 379 3.12 44.18 11.91
CA ARG A 379 4.46 43.69 11.55
C ARG A 379 4.78 42.43 12.32
N TRP A 380 4.12 41.34 11.98
CA TRP A 380 4.40 40.04 12.55
C TRP A 380 5.59 39.39 11.84
N ASN A 381 6.45 38.69 12.58
CA ASN A 381 7.49 37.86 11.97
C ASN A 381 6.87 36.61 11.36
N TYR A 382 5.87 36.05 12.01
CA TYR A 382 5.11 34.88 11.58
C TYR A 382 3.61 35.10 11.82
N GLU A 383 2.78 35.05 10.78
CA GLU A 383 1.31 35.11 10.88
C GLU A 383 0.59 34.07 10.02
N VAL A 384 -0.65 33.76 10.42
CA VAL A 384 -1.62 32.99 9.63
C VAL A 384 -2.60 33.95 8.96
N LEU A 385 -2.75 33.79 7.64
CA LEU A 385 -3.71 34.52 6.85
C LEU A 385 -5.11 33.91 6.91
N GLY A 386 -6.12 34.73 6.61
CA GLY A 386 -7.52 34.31 6.64
C GLY A 386 -8.10 34.18 8.06
N GLY A 387 -9.32 33.67 8.10
CA GLY A 387 -10.13 33.51 9.31
C GLY A 387 -10.73 34.82 9.81
N THR A 388 -11.90 34.70 10.44
CA THR A 388 -12.61 35.80 11.09
C THR A 388 -12.39 35.82 12.60
N TYR A 389 -12.09 34.65 13.20
CA TYR A 389 -11.82 34.55 14.62
C TYR A 389 -10.35 34.84 14.93
N ASN A 390 -10.11 35.56 16.03
CA ASN A 390 -8.75 35.76 16.56
C ASN A 390 -8.05 34.43 16.89
N THR A 391 -8.82 33.36 17.10
CA THR A 391 -8.31 32.02 17.38
C THR A 391 -7.77 31.30 16.14
N LYS A 392 -7.97 31.85 14.93
CA LYS A 392 -7.59 31.23 13.66
C LYS A 392 -8.17 29.83 13.43
N SER A 393 -9.20 29.45 14.18
CA SER A 393 -9.87 28.15 14.05
C SER A 393 -10.63 27.99 12.73
N ASP A 394 -10.91 29.09 12.03
CA ASP A 394 -11.56 29.16 10.73
C ASP A 394 -10.63 29.65 9.60
N ALA A 395 -9.32 29.69 9.84
CA ALA A 395 -8.36 30.26 8.90
C ALA A 395 -8.15 29.40 7.64
N ALA A 396 -8.36 28.09 7.74
CA ALA A 396 -8.18 27.17 6.62
C ALA A 396 -9.21 27.41 5.50
N LEU A 397 -8.77 27.27 4.25
CA LEU A 397 -9.62 27.36 3.06
C LEU A 397 -10.11 25.96 2.64
N ALA A 398 -11.44 25.81 2.55
CA ALA A 398 -12.09 24.61 2.05
C ALA A 398 -12.26 24.66 0.52
N ALA A 399 -12.69 23.55 -0.09
CA ALA A 399 -12.95 23.50 -1.54
C ALA A 399 -13.93 24.60 -2.00
N GLY A 400 -13.55 25.33 -3.04
CA GLY A 400 -14.26 26.48 -3.59
C GLY A 400 -14.05 27.80 -2.86
N GLU A 401 -13.12 27.86 -1.89
CA GLU A 401 -12.74 29.11 -1.22
C GLU A 401 -11.36 29.59 -1.66
N ASP A 402 -11.17 30.90 -1.53
CA ASP A 402 -9.99 31.59 -2.04
C ASP A 402 -9.42 32.63 -1.07
N ILE A 403 -8.16 33.01 -1.31
CA ILE A 403 -7.51 34.12 -0.62
C ILE A 403 -6.57 34.89 -1.55
N GLY A 404 -6.66 36.22 -1.49
CA GLY A 404 -5.68 37.12 -2.09
C GLY A 404 -4.56 37.47 -1.11
N ILE A 405 -3.31 37.42 -1.58
CA ILE A 405 -2.11 37.75 -0.81
C ILE A 405 -1.43 38.96 -1.47
N TYR A 406 -1.38 40.08 -0.74
CA TYR A 406 -0.73 41.33 -1.16
C TYR A 406 -1.06 41.81 -2.59
N SER A 407 -2.32 41.67 -3.02
CA SER A 407 -2.87 42.01 -4.36
C SER A 407 -2.32 41.29 -5.58
N ASP A 408 -1.19 40.62 -5.45
CA ASP A 408 -0.40 40.12 -6.59
C ASP A 408 -0.43 38.59 -6.69
N ILE A 409 -0.88 37.91 -5.63
CA ILE A 409 -1.00 36.45 -5.56
C ILE A 409 -2.44 36.10 -5.18
N TYR A 410 -3.02 35.14 -5.86
CA TYR A 410 -4.35 34.61 -5.63
C TYR A 410 -4.29 33.10 -5.49
N ILE A 411 -4.95 32.54 -4.48
CA ILE A 411 -4.98 31.11 -4.23
C ILE A 411 -6.42 30.67 -4.07
N GLU A 412 -6.82 29.62 -4.79
CA GLU A 412 -8.14 28.98 -4.71
C GLU A 412 -7.95 27.49 -4.41
N VAL A 413 -8.73 26.94 -3.47
CA VAL A 413 -8.74 25.50 -3.22
C VAL A 413 -9.76 24.85 -4.15
N GLU A 414 -9.31 24.00 -5.07
CA GLU A 414 -10.17 23.38 -6.07
C GLU A 414 -10.90 22.16 -5.50
N SER A 415 -10.17 21.32 -4.75
CA SER A 415 -10.74 20.12 -4.13
C SER A 415 -10.01 19.73 -2.86
N VAL A 416 -10.74 19.07 -1.96
CA VAL A 416 -10.22 18.47 -0.75
C VAL A 416 -10.77 17.06 -0.68
N ASP A 417 -9.88 16.08 -0.66
CA ASP A 417 -10.16 14.70 -0.29
C ASP A 417 -9.56 14.38 1.09
N ASP A 418 -9.77 13.16 1.60
CA ASP A 418 -9.38 12.78 2.96
C ASP A 418 -7.95 13.20 3.34
N ASN A 419 -6.96 13.03 2.47
CA ASN A 419 -5.56 13.34 2.82
C ASN A 419 -4.80 14.07 1.70
N CYS A 420 -5.49 14.52 0.66
CA CYS A 420 -4.96 15.30 -0.43
C CYS A 420 -5.84 16.54 -0.67
N LEU A 421 -5.21 17.65 -0.96
CA LEU A 421 -5.83 18.91 -1.28
C LEU A 421 -5.21 19.43 -2.57
N THR A 422 -6.05 19.82 -3.52
CA THR A 422 -5.63 20.46 -4.76
C THR A 422 -5.95 21.94 -4.68
N PHE A 423 -4.96 22.80 -4.93
CA PHE A 423 -5.14 24.24 -4.99
C PHE A 423 -4.52 24.81 -6.25
N ARG A 424 -5.07 25.93 -6.72
CA ARG A 424 -4.54 26.72 -7.80
C ARG A 424 -3.98 28.02 -7.25
N ILE A 425 -2.80 28.40 -7.73
CA ILE A 425 -2.16 29.69 -7.42
C ILE A 425 -1.92 30.47 -8.71
N GLU A 426 -2.27 31.76 -8.69
CA GLU A 426 -2.07 32.71 -9.77
C GLU A 426 -1.34 33.96 -9.23
N GLY A 427 -0.51 34.59 -10.05
CA GLY A 427 0.19 35.81 -9.65
C GLY A 427 1.31 36.23 -10.60
N ASP A 428 2.09 37.23 -10.20
CA ASP A 428 3.25 37.73 -10.96
C ASP A 428 4.48 36.82 -10.77
N PHE A 429 4.44 35.65 -11.37
CA PHE A 429 5.58 34.73 -11.45
C PHE A 429 6.47 35.08 -12.64
N GLU A 430 7.79 34.97 -12.49
CA GLU A 430 8.71 35.12 -13.63
C GLU A 430 8.41 34.07 -14.72
N GLU A 431 8.54 34.46 -16.00
CA GLU A 431 8.41 33.51 -17.11
C GLU A 431 9.44 32.39 -16.94
N HIS A 432 8.96 31.16 -16.76
CA HIS A 432 9.81 29.97 -16.70
C HIS A 432 9.81 29.24 -18.05
N ILE A 433 10.92 28.57 -18.35
CA ILE A 433 11.00 27.69 -19.51
C ILE A 433 10.26 26.39 -19.18
N HIS A 434 9.23 26.07 -19.95
CA HIS A 434 8.50 24.81 -19.75
C HIS A 434 9.42 23.60 -19.95
N THR A 435 9.50 22.74 -18.94
CA THR A 435 10.34 21.53 -18.91
C THR A 435 9.60 20.37 -18.26
N GLY A 436 10.02 19.13 -18.56
CA GLY A 436 9.41 17.91 -18.02
C GLY A 436 8.15 17.46 -18.74
N GLY A 437 7.60 16.32 -18.32
CA GLY A 437 6.49 15.68 -19.02
C GLY A 437 6.89 15.05 -20.36
N GLU A 438 5.99 14.23 -20.90
CA GLU A 438 6.20 13.54 -22.17
C GLU A 438 4.93 13.64 -23.00
N ALA A 439 4.98 14.32 -24.14
CA ALA A 439 3.85 14.39 -25.07
C ALA A 439 3.56 13.01 -25.66
N THR A 440 2.28 12.70 -25.86
CA THR A 440 1.76 11.49 -26.52
C THR A 440 1.14 11.86 -27.86
N CYS A 441 0.62 10.85 -28.58
CA CYS A 441 -0.10 11.08 -29.84
C CYS A 441 -1.43 11.84 -29.68
N VAL A 442 -1.93 12.01 -28.44
CA VAL A 442 -3.19 12.70 -28.13
C VAL A 442 -3.09 13.73 -27.00
N GLU A 443 -2.04 13.70 -26.17
CA GLU A 443 -1.83 14.62 -25.05
C GLU A 443 -0.50 15.39 -25.21
N ARG A 444 -0.48 16.67 -24.85
CA ARG A 444 0.72 17.50 -24.86
C ARG A 444 1.58 17.20 -23.63
N ALA A 445 2.85 17.62 -23.64
CA ALA A 445 3.68 17.49 -22.45
C ALA A 445 3.13 18.41 -21.36
N VAL A 446 3.09 17.95 -20.11
CA VAL A 446 2.70 18.75 -18.95
C VAL A 446 3.96 19.24 -18.27
N CYS A 447 4.08 20.56 -18.10
CA CYS A 447 5.24 21.18 -17.48
C CYS A 447 5.38 20.71 -16.03
N SER A 448 6.57 20.22 -15.65
CA SER A 448 6.88 19.82 -14.27
C SER A 448 6.93 20.99 -13.28
N VAL A 449 6.94 22.23 -13.79
CA VAL A 449 7.10 23.47 -13.02
C VAL A 449 5.75 24.14 -12.75
N CYS A 450 4.95 24.36 -13.79
CA CYS A 450 3.66 25.06 -13.73
C CYS A 450 2.44 24.17 -13.97
N HIS A 451 2.66 22.89 -14.28
CA HIS A 451 1.60 21.91 -14.54
C HIS A 451 0.66 22.24 -15.72
N LYS A 452 0.99 23.24 -16.54
CA LYS A 452 0.28 23.54 -17.80
C LYS A 452 0.79 22.68 -18.95
N GLU A 453 -0.12 22.34 -19.87
CA GLU A 453 0.21 21.70 -21.15
C GLU A 453 1.05 22.61 -22.05
N TYR A 454 2.09 22.07 -22.68
CA TYR A 454 2.99 22.80 -23.56
C TYR A 454 3.60 21.92 -24.66
N GLY A 455 4.28 22.57 -25.62
CA GLY A 455 4.91 21.88 -26.75
C GLY A 455 3.89 21.33 -27.77
N GLU A 456 4.36 20.55 -28.74
CA GLU A 456 3.49 19.87 -29.71
C GLU A 456 3.18 18.44 -29.23
N LEU A 457 2.06 17.87 -29.72
CA LEU A 457 1.80 16.43 -29.58
C LEU A 457 2.96 15.65 -30.18
N ASN A 458 3.27 14.48 -29.61
CA ASN A 458 4.26 13.58 -30.19
C ASN A 458 3.55 12.51 -31.02
N PRO A 459 3.51 12.62 -32.37
CA PRO A 459 2.73 11.71 -33.20
C PRO A 459 3.25 10.27 -33.20
N ASN A 460 4.44 10.03 -32.64
CA ASN A 460 5.09 8.72 -32.62
C ASN A 460 4.99 8.04 -31.24
N ASN A 461 4.53 8.74 -30.20
CA ASN A 461 4.44 8.18 -28.86
C ASN A 461 3.04 7.59 -28.60
N HIS A 462 2.92 6.29 -28.85
CA HIS A 462 1.68 5.51 -28.72
C HIS A 462 1.76 4.55 -27.52
N LYS A 463 1.44 5.05 -26.31
CA LYS A 463 1.58 4.27 -25.07
C LYS A 463 0.61 3.09 -25.02
N ASN A 464 -0.62 3.25 -25.52
CA ASN A 464 -1.63 2.20 -25.50
C ASN A 464 -1.81 1.57 -26.89
N THR A 465 -1.28 0.37 -27.10
CA THR A 465 -1.42 -0.37 -28.37
C THR A 465 -2.19 -1.68 -28.23
N PHE A 466 -2.72 -2.20 -29.35
CA PHE A 466 -3.34 -3.52 -29.44
C PHE A 466 -3.17 -4.13 -30.83
N ILE A 467 -3.32 -5.46 -30.92
CA ILE A 467 -3.25 -6.20 -32.19
C ILE A 467 -4.66 -6.45 -32.73
N LYS A 468 -4.88 -6.17 -34.02
CA LYS A 468 -6.15 -6.36 -34.72
C LYS A 468 -5.97 -7.32 -35.90
N GLY A 469 -6.89 -8.27 -36.01
CA GLY A 469 -6.95 -9.19 -37.16
C GLY A 469 -5.93 -10.33 -37.13
N ALA A 470 -5.31 -10.63 -35.99
CA ALA A 470 -4.46 -11.81 -35.85
C ALA A 470 -5.26 -13.11 -36.06
N SER A 471 -4.65 -14.08 -36.74
CA SER A 471 -5.19 -15.41 -36.97
C SER A 471 -4.07 -16.45 -37.03
N ASP A 472 -4.33 -17.63 -36.50
CA ASP A 472 -3.34 -18.72 -36.52
C ASP A 472 -3.29 -19.39 -37.91
N ALA A 473 -2.10 -19.88 -38.28
CA ALA A 473 -1.94 -20.67 -39.48
C ALA A 473 -2.46 -22.09 -39.28
N THR A 474 -3.08 -22.66 -40.32
CA THR A 474 -3.51 -24.05 -40.37
C THR A 474 -2.76 -24.81 -41.47
N CYS A 475 -2.97 -26.12 -41.58
CA CYS A 475 -2.40 -26.87 -42.71
C CYS A 475 -3.11 -26.60 -44.06
N ARG A 476 -4.19 -25.81 -44.06
CA ARG A 476 -4.91 -25.41 -45.28
C ARG A 476 -4.81 -23.91 -45.58
N GLU A 477 -4.68 -23.08 -44.55
CA GLU A 477 -4.75 -21.62 -44.65
C GLU A 477 -3.54 -20.99 -43.96
N THR A 478 -2.96 -19.96 -44.58
CA THR A 478 -1.92 -19.14 -43.95
C THR A 478 -2.52 -18.33 -42.80
N GLY A 479 -1.77 -18.14 -41.72
CA GLY A 479 -2.15 -17.25 -40.63
C GLY A 479 -1.73 -15.80 -40.86
N TYR A 480 -2.01 -14.94 -39.91
CA TYR A 480 -1.61 -13.54 -39.91
C TYR A 480 -1.26 -13.08 -38.49
N THR A 481 -0.11 -12.42 -38.31
CA THR A 481 0.30 -11.95 -36.96
C THR A 481 -0.58 -10.81 -36.42
N GLY A 482 -1.43 -10.21 -37.26
CA GLY A 482 -2.26 -9.05 -36.92
C GLY A 482 -1.51 -7.72 -37.02
N ASP A 483 -2.27 -6.65 -37.27
CA ASP A 483 -1.78 -5.28 -37.36
C ASP A 483 -1.78 -4.62 -35.98
N MET A 484 -0.77 -3.83 -35.66
CA MET A 484 -0.70 -3.08 -34.41
C MET A 484 -1.36 -1.71 -34.58
N TYR A 485 -2.32 -1.39 -33.71
CA TYR A 485 -3.02 -0.11 -33.67
C TYR A 485 -2.82 0.57 -32.32
N CYS A 486 -2.82 1.90 -32.31
CA CYS A 486 -2.92 2.70 -31.09
C CYS A 486 -4.38 2.83 -30.67
N LYS A 487 -4.70 2.56 -29.40
CA LYS A 487 -6.05 2.74 -28.84
C LYS A 487 -6.45 4.20 -28.69
N ASP A 488 -5.47 5.09 -28.55
CA ASP A 488 -5.71 6.49 -28.23
C ASP A 488 -6.06 7.31 -29.48
N CYS A 489 -5.43 7.01 -30.63
CA CYS A 489 -5.62 7.78 -31.87
C CYS A 489 -6.10 6.94 -33.08
N ASP A 490 -6.41 5.66 -32.88
CA ASP A 490 -6.88 4.70 -33.89
C ASP A 490 -5.98 4.52 -35.13
N LYS A 491 -4.74 5.03 -35.09
CA LYS A 491 -3.77 4.85 -36.18
C LYS A 491 -3.11 3.49 -36.12
N MET A 492 -2.91 2.92 -37.31
CA MET A 492 -2.08 1.72 -37.50
C MET A 492 -0.61 2.08 -37.33
N ILE A 493 0.05 1.44 -36.37
CA ILE A 493 1.45 1.67 -36.00
C ILE A 493 2.38 0.81 -36.84
N SER A 494 2.01 -0.47 -37.01
CA SER A 494 2.77 -1.40 -37.82
C SER A 494 1.86 -2.46 -38.41
N LYS A 495 2.23 -2.92 -39.61
CA LYS A 495 1.52 -3.96 -40.33
C LYS A 495 2.04 -5.34 -39.91
N GLY A 496 1.13 -6.27 -39.68
CA GLY A 496 1.44 -7.68 -39.45
C GLY A 496 2.03 -8.36 -40.69
N SER A 497 2.47 -9.61 -40.50
CA SER A 497 3.00 -10.45 -41.56
C SER A 497 2.22 -11.75 -41.67
N ALA A 498 2.23 -12.33 -42.87
CA ALA A 498 1.66 -13.65 -43.09
C ALA A 498 2.45 -14.71 -42.30
N ILE A 499 1.73 -15.68 -41.75
CA ILE A 499 2.30 -16.86 -41.10
C ILE A 499 2.14 -18.03 -42.07
N ASP A 500 3.23 -18.68 -42.44
CA ASP A 500 3.19 -19.83 -43.33
C ASP A 500 2.35 -20.97 -42.73
N ARG A 501 1.75 -21.77 -43.62
CA ARG A 501 0.94 -22.93 -43.25
C ARG A 501 1.76 -23.91 -42.40
N ILE A 502 1.11 -24.51 -41.40
CA ILE A 502 1.73 -25.60 -40.66
C ILE A 502 1.71 -26.90 -41.49
N PRO A 503 2.71 -27.79 -41.35
CA PRO A 503 2.74 -29.04 -42.11
C PRO A 503 1.58 -29.97 -41.73
N HIS A 504 1.15 -30.81 -42.68
CA HIS A 504 0.17 -31.87 -42.41
C HIS A 504 0.72 -32.89 -41.42
N GLN A 505 -0.11 -33.33 -40.46
CA GLN A 505 0.21 -34.45 -39.57
C GLN A 505 -0.46 -35.73 -40.07
N LEU A 506 0.24 -36.48 -40.91
CA LEU A 506 -0.29 -37.65 -41.59
C LEU A 506 -0.23 -38.92 -40.71
N LYS A 507 -1.29 -39.72 -40.78
CA LYS A 507 -1.37 -41.09 -40.27
C LYS A 507 -1.45 -42.03 -41.47
N HIS A 508 -0.43 -42.87 -41.63
CA HIS A 508 -0.39 -43.90 -42.68
C HIS A 508 -1.38 -45.04 -42.40
N VAL A 509 -2.01 -45.53 -43.47
CA VAL A 509 -2.89 -46.70 -43.48
C VAL A 509 -2.48 -47.63 -44.62
N GLU A 510 -2.05 -48.84 -44.25
CA GLU A 510 -1.63 -49.85 -45.19
C GLU A 510 -2.79 -50.40 -46.04
N ALA A 511 -2.49 -50.82 -47.27
CA ALA A 511 -3.43 -51.48 -48.15
C ALA A 511 -3.90 -52.83 -47.56
N LYS A 512 -5.19 -53.14 -47.72
CA LYS A 512 -5.77 -54.44 -47.35
C LYS A 512 -6.52 -55.02 -48.53
N ALA A 513 -6.23 -56.27 -48.88
CA ALA A 513 -6.92 -56.94 -49.98
C ALA A 513 -8.41 -57.16 -49.65
N ALA A 514 -9.27 -56.97 -50.64
CA ALA A 514 -10.68 -57.32 -50.54
C ALA A 514 -10.86 -58.84 -50.52
N THR A 515 -11.93 -59.29 -49.88
CA THR A 515 -12.35 -60.70 -49.84
C THR A 515 -13.80 -60.81 -50.30
N ALA A 516 -14.32 -62.03 -50.50
CA ALA A 516 -15.74 -62.23 -50.76
C ALA A 516 -16.63 -61.79 -49.58
N ALA A 517 -16.06 -61.60 -48.38
CA ALA A 517 -16.78 -61.22 -47.17
C ALA A 517 -16.62 -59.74 -46.77
N LYS A 518 -15.51 -59.08 -47.12
CA LYS A 518 -15.16 -57.71 -46.70
C LYS A 518 -14.50 -56.92 -47.82
N GLU A 519 -14.84 -55.65 -47.95
CA GLU A 519 -14.12 -54.69 -48.79
C GLU A 519 -12.66 -54.57 -48.34
N GLY A 520 -11.79 -54.25 -49.30
CA GLY A 520 -10.39 -53.91 -49.07
C GLY A 520 -10.16 -52.40 -49.14
N ASN A 521 -8.90 -51.99 -49.05
CA ASN A 521 -8.47 -50.63 -49.34
C ASN A 521 -7.12 -50.59 -50.04
N THR A 522 -6.90 -49.57 -50.87
CA THR A 522 -5.56 -49.17 -51.32
C THR A 522 -4.83 -48.43 -50.20
N GLU A 523 -3.52 -48.26 -50.31
CA GLU A 523 -2.71 -47.52 -49.33
C GLU A 523 -3.07 -46.04 -49.34
N TYR A 524 -3.16 -45.40 -48.17
CA TYR A 524 -3.44 -43.96 -48.05
C TYR A 524 -2.90 -43.34 -46.75
N TYR A 525 -2.88 -42.00 -46.70
CA TYR A 525 -2.44 -41.20 -45.56
C TYR A 525 -3.55 -40.24 -45.13
N PHE A 526 -3.89 -40.24 -43.84
CA PHE A 526 -4.95 -39.40 -43.28
C PHE A 526 -4.37 -38.27 -42.44
N CYS A 527 -4.64 -37.01 -42.78
CA CYS A 527 -4.19 -35.87 -41.97
C CYS A 527 -5.08 -35.68 -40.75
N ARG A 528 -4.50 -35.76 -39.55
CA ARG A 528 -5.25 -35.55 -38.29
C ARG A 528 -5.66 -34.11 -38.04
N ILE A 529 -5.04 -33.15 -38.73
CA ILE A 529 -5.32 -31.71 -38.55
C ILE A 529 -6.53 -31.30 -39.39
N CYS A 530 -6.58 -31.67 -40.68
CA CYS A 530 -7.65 -31.23 -41.58
C CYS A 530 -8.61 -32.34 -42.02
N SER A 531 -8.42 -33.56 -41.54
CA SER A 531 -9.22 -34.75 -41.92
C SER A 531 -9.21 -35.10 -43.41
N GLY A 532 -8.25 -34.56 -44.19
CA GLY A 532 -8.05 -34.92 -45.60
C GLY A 532 -7.35 -36.28 -45.75
N TYR A 533 -7.59 -36.94 -46.87
CA TYR A 533 -6.95 -38.20 -47.27
C TYR A 533 -5.97 -37.91 -48.40
N PHE A 534 -4.81 -38.54 -48.39
CA PHE A 534 -3.73 -38.28 -49.34
C PHE A 534 -3.19 -39.60 -49.86
N ALA A 535 -2.79 -39.63 -51.14
CA ALA A 535 -2.18 -40.80 -51.76
C ALA A 535 -0.69 -40.98 -51.39
N ASP A 536 -0.07 -39.96 -50.80
CA ASP A 536 1.36 -39.91 -50.50
C ASP A 536 1.66 -39.33 -49.10
N ASP A 537 2.85 -39.62 -48.60
CA ASP A 537 3.34 -39.19 -47.28
C ASP A 537 3.80 -37.72 -47.23
N THR A 538 3.79 -37.02 -48.36
CA THR A 538 4.12 -35.58 -48.47
C THR A 538 2.87 -34.70 -48.56
N ALA A 539 1.67 -35.30 -48.56
CA ALA A 539 0.39 -34.61 -48.77
C ALA A 539 0.31 -33.83 -50.08
N SER A 540 1.01 -34.28 -51.13
CA SER A 540 1.04 -33.61 -52.43
C SER A 540 -0.20 -33.89 -53.28
N HIS A 541 -0.88 -35.00 -53.02
CA HIS A 541 -2.07 -35.45 -53.75
C HIS A 541 -3.21 -35.82 -52.80
N GLU A 542 -4.16 -34.90 -52.62
CA GLU A 542 -5.38 -35.15 -51.83
C GLU A 542 -6.37 -36.00 -52.65
N ILE A 543 -6.97 -36.99 -51.99
CA ILE A 543 -7.94 -37.95 -52.51
C ILE A 543 -9.18 -37.99 -51.61
N GLU A 544 -10.28 -38.58 -52.08
CA GLU A 544 -11.44 -38.85 -51.22
C GLU A 544 -11.34 -40.24 -50.60
N PHE A 545 -11.93 -40.44 -49.41
CA PHE A 545 -11.92 -41.74 -48.74
C PHE A 545 -12.50 -42.87 -49.62
N LYS A 546 -13.54 -42.57 -50.41
CA LYS A 546 -14.17 -43.55 -51.32
C LYS A 546 -13.19 -44.09 -52.37
N ASP A 547 -12.20 -43.29 -52.77
CA ASP A 547 -11.21 -43.67 -53.78
C ASP A 547 -10.20 -44.68 -53.21
N THR A 548 -10.16 -44.83 -51.88
CA THR A 548 -9.34 -45.83 -51.20
C THR A 548 -10.02 -47.19 -51.12
N VAL A 549 -11.34 -47.28 -51.30
CA VAL A 549 -12.11 -48.52 -51.06
C VAL A 549 -12.00 -49.46 -52.26
N THR A 550 -11.75 -50.74 -52.00
CA THR A 550 -11.75 -51.80 -53.01
C THR A 550 -12.94 -52.75 -52.78
N ASP A 551 -13.78 -52.92 -53.80
CA ASP A 551 -15.01 -53.73 -53.71
C ASP A 551 -14.75 -55.20 -53.34
N LYS A 552 -15.75 -55.84 -52.71
CA LYS A 552 -15.74 -57.27 -52.38
C LYS A 552 -15.55 -58.15 -53.62
N LEU A 553 -14.85 -59.28 -53.45
CA LEU A 553 -14.67 -60.26 -54.52
C LEU A 553 -15.95 -61.07 -54.78
N LYS A 554 -16.07 -61.63 -56.00
CA LYS A 554 -17.14 -62.55 -56.36
C LYS A 554 -17.04 -63.84 -55.51
N PRO A 555 -18.14 -64.34 -54.93
CA PRO A 555 -18.10 -65.52 -54.06
C PRO A 555 -17.99 -66.83 -54.82
N SER A 556 -17.48 -67.86 -54.14
CA SER A 556 -17.27 -69.22 -54.63
C SER A 556 -17.81 -70.28 -53.66
N ILE A 557 -18.15 -71.47 -54.18
CA ILE A 557 -18.54 -72.61 -53.36
C ILE A 557 -17.28 -73.26 -52.76
N ILE A 558 -17.18 -73.25 -51.43
CA ILE A 558 -16.05 -73.78 -50.67
C ILE A 558 -16.34 -75.13 -49.98
N GLU A 559 -17.62 -75.58 -49.96
CA GLU A 559 -18.02 -76.90 -49.44
C GLU A 559 -19.18 -77.45 -50.27
N GLY A 560 -19.25 -78.78 -50.48
CA GLY A 560 -20.32 -79.43 -51.26
C GLY A 560 -20.14 -79.42 -52.78
N ASN A 561 -19.03 -78.87 -53.28
CA ASN A 561 -18.76 -78.77 -54.72
C ASN A 561 -18.67 -80.16 -55.39
N ASN A 562 -19.39 -80.39 -56.49
CA ASN A 562 -19.50 -81.66 -57.20
C ASN A 562 -19.98 -82.86 -56.36
N ALA A 563 -20.73 -82.60 -55.27
CA ALA A 563 -21.24 -83.66 -54.41
C ALA A 563 -22.12 -84.67 -55.18
N SER A 564 -22.12 -85.94 -54.76
CA SER A 564 -23.06 -86.96 -55.26
C SER A 564 -24.02 -87.34 -54.15
N VAL A 565 -25.32 -87.27 -54.42
CA VAL A 565 -26.40 -87.40 -53.43
C VAL A 565 -27.35 -88.53 -53.86
N ASP A 566 -27.52 -89.52 -53.00
CA ASP A 566 -28.43 -90.64 -53.24
C ASP A 566 -29.88 -90.23 -52.92
N ALA A 567 -30.76 -90.27 -53.93
CA ALA A 567 -32.17 -89.89 -53.79
C ALA A 567 -32.98 -90.85 -52.89
N SER A 568 -32.47 -92.06 -52.65
CA SER A 568 -33.14 -93.10 -51.85
C SER A 568 -32.74 -93.10 -50.36
N ALA A 569 -31.65 -92.42 -50.00
CA ALA A 569 -31.03 -92.53 -48.68
C ALA A 569 -31.63 -91.62 -47.59
N ALA A 570 -32.59 -90.76 -47.91
CA ALA A 570 -33.16 -89.77 -46.97
C ALA A 570 -32.11 -88.86 -46.29
N VAL A 571 -31.01 -88.53 -46.97
CA VAL A 571 -29.91 -87.68 -46.46
C VAL A 571 -29.95 -86.29 -47.11
N ALA A 572 -29.73 -85.24 -46.32
CA ALA A 572 -29.64 -83.85 -46.79
C ALA A 572 -28.26 -83.54 -47.42
N ALA A 573 -28.19 -82.62 -48.38
CA ALA A 573 -26.93 -82.21 -49.02
C ALA A 573 -26.52 -80.80 -48.60
N ILE A 574 -25.26 -80.60 -48.21
CA ILE A 574 -24.74 -79.33 -47.66
C ILE A 574 -23.75 -78.68 -48.63
N PHE A 575 -23.90 -77.37 -48.83
CA PHE A 575 -23.03 -76.53 -49.66
C PHE A 575 -22.68 -75.25 -48.93
N ARG A 576 -21.45 -74.73 -49.07
CA ARG A 576 -21.03 -73.48 -48.42
C ARG A 576 -20.45 -72.50 -49.43
N SER A 577 -20.84 -71.23 -49.34
CA SER A 577 -20.22 -70.11 -50.07
C SER A 577 -19.39 -69.22 -49.15
N ASP A 578 -18.25 -68.72 -49.63
CA ASP A 578 -17.32 -67.84 -48.91
C ASP A 578 -17.79 -66.38 -48.78
N ALA A 579 -18.91 -66.02 -49.42
CA ALA A 579 -19.56 -64.72 -49.21
C ALA A 579 -19.99 -64.54 -47.75
N ALA A 580 -20.02 -63.28 -47.31
CA ALA A 580 -20.63 -62.92 -46.04
C ALA A 580 -22.13 -63.26 -46.05
N TYR A 581 -22.64 -63.79 -44.94
CA TYR A 581 -24.05 -64.14 -44.82
C TYR A 581 -24.98 -62.93 -45.00
N SER A 582 -24.53 -61.72 -44.61
CA SER A 582 -25.24 -60.45 -44.85
C SER A 582 -25.51 -60.18 -46.33
N ASP A 583 -24.71 -60.77 -47.22
CA ASP A 583 -24.80 -60.56 -48.65
C ASP A 583 -25.69 -61.63 -49.33
N PHE A 584 -26.20 -62.62 -48.59
CA PHE A 584 -27.02 -63.72 -49.14
C PHE A 584 -28.37 -63.22 -49.70
N ILE A 585 -28.69 -63.63 -50.92
CA ILE A 585 -29.93 -63.25 -51.62
C ILE A 585 -30.86 -64.44 -51.82
N ARG A 586 -30.38 -65.54 -52.42
CA ARG A 586 -31.22 -66.72 -52.74
C ARG A 586 -30.40 -67.96 -53.10
N VAL A 587 -31.07 -69.12 -53.11
CA VAL A 587 -30.57 -70.38 -53.67
C VAL A 587 -31.41 -70.80 -54.88
N ALA A 588 -30.78 -71.35 -55.90
CA ALA A 588 -31.44 -72.02 -57.01
C ALA A 588 -30.82 -73.38 -57.31
N VAL A 589 -31.62 -74.31 -57.83
CA VAL A 589 -31.14 -75.56 -58.44
C VAL A 589 -31.69 -75.66 -59.86
N ASP A 590 -30.80 -75.89 -60.83
CA ASP A 590 -31.06 -75.88 -62.28
C ASP A 590 -31.79 -74.62 -62.76
N GLY A 591 -31.39 -73.46 -62.22
CA GLY A 591 -32.03 -72.18 -62.48
C GLY A 591 -33.40 -71.99 -61.82
N ARG A 592 -33.94 -73.00 -61.10
CA ARG A 592 -35.16 -72.85 -60.30
C ARG A 592 -34.83 -72.36 -58.91
N GLN A 593 -35.30 -71.17 -58.56
CA GLN A 593 -35.20 -70.65 -57.20
C GLN A 593 -35.91 -71.58 -56.21
N LEU A 594 -35.22 -71.90 -55.13
CA LEU A 594 -35.72 -72.75 -54.06
C LEU A 594 -36.43 -71.93 -52.99
N VAL A 595 -37.34 -72.58 -52.28
CA VAL A 595 -38.06 -72.03 -51.12
C VAL A 595 -37.39 -72.47 -49.83
N GLU A 596 -36.90 -71.50 -49.05
CA GLU A 596 -36.28 -71.77 -47.76
C GLU A 596 -37.29 -72.35 -46.75
N ASN A 597 -36.83 -73.21 -45.85
CA ASN A 597 -37.60 -73.99 -44.86
C ASN A 597 -38.58 -75.02 -45.46
N LYS A 598 -38.57 -75.18 -46.78
CA LYS A 598 -39.29 -76.25 -47.48
C LYS A 598 -38.33 -77.10 -48.32
N GLU A 599 -37.48 -76.45 -49.10
CA GLU A 599 -36.58 -77.10 -50.07
C GLU A 599 -35.11 -76.98 -49.66
N PHE A 600 -34.76 -75.97 -48.87
CA PHE A 600 -33.43 -75.83 -48.25
C PHE A 600 -33.48 -75.03 -46.94
N SER A 601 -32.41 -75.02 -46.15
CA SER A 601 -32.18 -74.07 -45.05
C SER A 601 -30.81 -73.40 -45.14
N ALA A 602 -30.69 -72.11 -44.80
CA ALA A 602 -29.42 -71.39 -44.72
C ALA A 602 -28.94 -71.17 -43.26
N ARG A 603 -27.62 -71.07 -43.01
CA ARG A 603 -27.04 -70.76 -41.69
C ARG A 603 -25.87 -69.78 -41.76
N GLU A 604 -25.63 -69.08 -40.65
CA GLU A 604 -24.57 -68.07 -40.45
C GLU A 604 -23.18 -68.69 -40.22
N GLY A 605 -22.11 -67.94 -40.53
CA GLY A 605 -20.71 -68.40 -40.44
C GLY A 605 -20.07 -68.76 -41.79
N SER A 606 -20.46 -68.05 -42.87
CA SER A 606 -20.46 -68.39 -44.32
C SER A 606 -21.84 -68.84 -44.77
N ILE A 607 -22.22 -68.63 -46.04
CA ILE A 607 -23.55 -69.02 -46.50
C ILE A 607 -23.59 -70.54 -46.66
N ILE A 608 -24.12 -71.24 -45.65
CA ILE A 608 -24.24 -72.70 -45.65
C ILE A 608 -25.67 -73.08 -46.04
N ILE A 609 -25.84 -73.76 -47.16
CA ILE A 609 -27.11 -74.21 -47.72
C ILE A 609 -27.24 -75.71 -47.53
N THR A 610 -28.33 -76.13 -46.88
CA THR A 610 -28.68 -77.55 -46.73
C THR A 610 -29.95 -77.84 -47.51
N LEU A 611 -29.87 -78.63 -48.59
CA LEU A 611 -31.03 -79.08 -49.37
C LEU A 611 -31.79 -80.17 -48.61
N THR A 612 -33.12 -80.10 -48.57
CA THR A 612 -33.94 -81.09 -47.86
C THR A 612 -34.00 -82.42 -48.61
N PRO A 613 -34.02 -83.57 -47.91
CA PRO A 613 -34.13 -84.89 -48.55
C PRO A 613 -35.35 -85.01 -49.46
N GLU A 614 -36.48 -84.41 -49.08
CA GLU A 614 -37.72 -84.38 -49.84
C GLU A 614 -37.56 -83.66 -51.18
N PHE A 615 -36.82 -82.55 -51.20
CA PHE A 615 -36.53 -81.84 -52.42
C PHE A 615 -35.63 -82.67 -53.34
N ILE A 616 -34.58 -83.30 -52.78
CA ILE A 616 -33.65 -84.14 -53.54
C ILE A 616 -34.35 -85.34 -54.17
N LYS A 617 -35.30 -85.98 -53.47
CA LYS A 617 -36.11 -87.08 -54.02
C LYS A 617 -36.95 -86.67 -55.23
N GLY A 618 -37.30 -85.39 -55.33
CA GLY A 618 -38.03 -84.82 -56.47
C GLY A 618 -37.16 -84.55 -57.70
N LEU A 619 -35.84 -84.62 -57.58
CA LEU A 619 -34.91 -84.44 -58.69
C LEU A 619 -34.76 -85.73 -59.50
N SER A 620 -34.62 -85.59 -60.82
CA SER A 620 -34.29 -86.71 -61.71
C SER A 620 -32.90 -87.26 -61.39
N ALA A 621 -32.63 -88.54 -61.66
CA ALA A 621 -31.25 -89.02 -61.63
C ALA A 621 -30.42 -88.29 -62.70
N GLY A 622 -29.26 -87.75 -62.35
CA GLY A 622 -28.43 -86.95 -63.25
C GLY A 622 -27.71 -85.79 -62.58
N ARG A 623 -27.02 -84.96 -63.39
CA ARG A 623 -26.32 -83.76 -62.93
C ARG A 623 -27.30 -82.60 -62.75
N HIS A 624 -27.17 -81.90 -61.63
CA HIS A 624 -27.90 -80.71 -61.25
C HIS A 624 -26.94 -79.59 -60.88
N THR A 625 -27.32 -78.33 -61.04
CA THR A 625 -26.48 -77.17 -60.70
C THR A 625 -27.10 -76.39 -59.55
N LEU A 626 -26.39 -76.24 -58.44
CA LEU A 626 -26.74 -75.35 -57.33
C LEU A 626 -26.10 -73.97 -57.54
N GLU A 627 -26.89 -72.92 -57.33
CA GLU A 627 -26.44 -71.53 -57.30
C GLU A 627 -26.80 -70.89 -55.96
N ILE A 628 -25.82 -70.30 -55.29
CA ILE A 628 -25.96 -69.43 -54.12
C ILE A 628 -25.67 -68.00 -54.58
N VAL A 629 -26.68 -67.14 -54.60
CA VAL A 629 -26.56 -65.76 -55.06
C VAL A 629 -26.34 -64.83 -53.88
N SER A 630 -25.30 -63.99 -53.97
CA SER A 630 -24.99 -62.92 -53.02
C SER A 630 -24.88 -61.55 -53.71
N ALA A 631 -24.87 -60.46 -52.94
CA ALA A 631 -24.76 -59.10 -53.47
C ALA A 631 -23.51 -58.86 -54.34
N SER A 632 -22.37 -59.47 -53.99
CA SER A 632 -21.11 -59.41 -54.76
C SER A 632 -21.05 -60.42 -55.93
N GLY A 633 -22.07 -61.25 -56.11
CA GLY A 633 -22.18 -62.19 -57.22
C GLY A 633 -22.67 -63.59 -56.82
N THR A 634 -22.69 -64.51 -57.79
CA THR A 634 -23.20 -65.88 -57.61
C THR A 634 -22.07 -66.90 -57.51
N ALA A 635 -22.12 -67.72 -56.45
CA ALA A 635 -21.33 -68.94 -56.30
C ALA A 635 -22.14 -70.14 -56.83
N ALA A 636 -21.62 -70.89 -57.78
CA ALA A 636 -22.33 -72.02 -58.39
C ALA A 636 -21.49 -73.30 -58.38
N THR A 637 -22.16 -74.46 -58.28
CA THR A 637 -21.55 -75.79 -58.37
C THR A 637 -22.52 -76.79 -58.97
N ASP A 638 -22.00 -77.81 -59.63
CA ASP A 638 -22.79 -78.99 -59.98
C ASP A 638 -22.83 -79.98 -58.81
N PHE A 639 -23.85 -80.83 -58.77
CA PHE A 639 -23.97 -82.02 -57.91
C PHE A 639 -24.78 -83.09 -58.64
N THR A 640 -24.61 -84.37 -58.30
CA THR A 640 -25.25 -85.49 -59.03
C THR A 640 -26.24 -86.25 -58.16
N VAL A 641 -27.43 -86.54 -58.68
CA VAL A 641 -28.47 -87.34 -58.00
C VAL A 641 -28.50 -88.77 -58.55
N ILE A 642 -28.46 -89.78 -57.68
CA ILE A 642 -28.38 -91.22 -58.04
C ILE A 642 -29.66 -91.96 -57.59
N SER A 643 -30.21 -92.89 -58.40
CA SER A 643 -31.44 -93.68 -58.09
C SER A 643 -31.15 -95.18 -57.88
N GLY A 644 -31.64 -95.75 -56.78
CA GLY A 644 -31.38 -97.14 -56.39
C GLY A 644 -32.21 -98.17 -57.17
N GLY A 645 -31.56 -99.00 -58.00
CA GLY A 645 -32.09 -100.28 -58.46
C GLY A 645 -31.91 -100.67 -59.94
N SER A 646 -30.68 -100.81 -60.44
CA SER A 646 -30.21 -101.93 -61.28
C SER A 646 -28.80 -101.67 -61.83
N GLN A 647 -27.98 -102.71 -61.78
CA GLN A 647 -26.57 -102.80 -62.16
C GLN A 647 -26.33 -102.68 -63.68
N GLN A 648 -25.31 -101.92 -64.08
CA GLN A 648 -24.19 -102.24 -65.01
C GLN A 648 -23.46 -100.92 -65.28
N GLU A 649 -22.24 -100.69 -64.77
CA GLU A 649 -20.96 -101.16 -65.33
C GLU A 649 -20.82 -100.83 -66.82
N THR A 650 -20.16 -99.72 -67.17
CA THR A 650 -18.84 -99.71 -67.84
C THR A 650 -18.44 -98.30 -68.32
N THR A 651 -17.15 -98.01 -68.09
CA THR A 651 -16.23 -97.22 -68.95
C THR A 651 -16.54 -95.74 -69.24
N ALA A 652 -15.62 -94.79 -69.16
CA ALA A 652 -14.19 -94.80 -68.89
C ALA A 652 -13.77 -93.37 -68.49
N ALA A 653 -12.79 -93.28 -67.57
CA ALA A 653 -11.86 -92.16 -67.42
C ALA A 653 -10.98 -92.03 -68.69
N PRO A 654 -10.03 -91.08 -68.85
CA PRO A 654 -9.48 -90.10 -67.90
C PRO A 654 -9.35 -88.69 -68.57
N GLN A 655 -8.88 -87.60 -67.96
CA GLN A 655 -7.56 -87.35 -67.36
C GLN A 655 -7.67 -86.05 -66.54
N GLU A 656 -7.25 -86.09 -65.28
CA GLU A 656 -5.93 -85.60 -64.85
C GLU A 656 -5.66 -84.14 -65.23
N THR A 657 -5.75 -83.28 -64.23
CA THR A 657 -4.51 -82.76 -63.62
C THR A 657 -4.79 -82.33 -62.17
N THR A 658 -4.25 -83.13 -61.25
CA THR A 658 -3.45 -82.73 -60.07
C THR A 658 -3.27 -81.21 -59.86
N ALA A 659 -3.35 -80.64 -58.66
CA ALA A 659 -3.31 -81.19 -57.32
C ALA A 659 -3.86 -80.17 -56.30
N ALA A 660 -4.41 -80.72 -55.22
CA ALA A 660 -4.69 -80.13 -53.91
C ALA A 660 -3.40 -79.58 -53.23
N PRO A 661 -3.38 -78.97 -52.01
CA PRO A 661 -4.39 -79.16 -50.95
C PRO A 661 -4.61 -78.02 -49.91
N GLN A 662 -5.62 -78.29 -49.06
CA GLN A 662 -5.74 -78.07 -47.59
C GLN A 662 -5.33 -76.72 -47.00
N GLU A 663 -6.30 -75.97 -46.46
CA GLU A 663 -6.73 -76.03 -45.05
C GLU A 663 -5.59 -75.78 -44.05
N THR A 664 -5.72 -74.77 -43.19
CA THR A 664 -6.11 -74.97 -41.77
C THR A 664 -6.11 -73.62 -41.04
N THR A 665 -7.22 -73.40 -40.36
CA THR A 665 -7.57 -72.44 -39.29
C THR A 665 -6.46 -71.98 -38.33
N THR A 666 -6.51 -70.72 -37.87
CA THR A 666 -6.59 -70.37 -36.43
C THR A 666 -6.88 -68.87 -36.19
N ALA A 667 -7.87 -68.59 -35.33
CA ALA A 667 -8.19 -67.27 -34.74
C ALA A 667 -7.12 -66.88 -33.68
N PRO A 668 -7.02 -65.61 -33.18
CA PRO A 668 -7.99 -64.98 -32.25
C PRO A 668 -8.22 -63.46 -32.53
N GLN A 669 -9.42 -62.92 -32.29
CA GLN A 669 -10.01 -62.41 -31.04
C GLN A 669 -9.60 -60.97 -30.67
N GLU A 670 -10.64 -60.15 -30.57
CA GLU A 670 -10.67 -58.76 -30.12
C GLU A 670 -10.06 -58.55 -28.74
N THR A 671 -9.57 -57.35 -28.48
CA THR A 671 -9.72 -56.76 -27.15
C THR A 671 -9.97 -55.26 -27.27
N THR A 672 -11.22 -54.91 -26.96
CA THR A 672 -11.75 -53.60 -26.55
C THR A 672 -10.82 -52.84 -25.62
N THR A 673 -10.68 -51.52 -25.81
CA THR A 673 -11.04 -50.52 -24.78
C THR A 673 -11.01 -49.10 -25.34
N ALA A 674 -12.07 -48.34 -25.08
CA ALA A 674 -12.12 -46.90 -25.20
C ALA A 674 -11.29 -46.23 -24.08
N PRO A 675 -10.92 -44.95 -24.23
CA PRO A 675 -10.78 -44.09 -23.07
C PRO A 675 -11.83 -42.98 -23.08
N GLN A 676 -12.53 -42.92 -21.96
CA GLN A 676 -13.31 -41.80 -21.48
C GLN A 676 -12.37 -40.75 -20.83
N GLU A 677 -12.82 -39.50 -20.91
CA GLU A 677 -12.47 -38.28 -20.17
C GLU A 677 -11.40 -38.33 -19.06
N THR A 678 -10.52 -37.33 -19.06
CA THR A 678 -10.21 -36.56 -17.85
C THR A 678 -9.82 -35.11 -18.22
N THR A 679 -10.65 -34.18 -17.77
CA THR A 679 -10.31 -32.79 -17.43
C THR A 679 -9.28 -32.77 -16.28
N THR A 680 -8.42 -31.75 -16.22
CA THR A 680 -8.35 -30.68 -15.19
C THR A 680 -6.96 -29.98 -15.23
N LYS A 681 -6.99 -28.62 -15.23
CA LYS A 681 -6.06 -27.58 -14.71
C LYS A 681 -4.83 -28.04 -13.88
N GLU A 682 -3.71 -27.33 -13.73
CA GLU A 682 -3.09 -26.03 -14.11
C GLU A 682 -1.67 -26.05 -13.44
N PRO A 683 -0.93 -24.95 -13.26
CA PRO A 683 0.25 -24.52 -14.01
C PRO A 683 1.61 -24.80 -13.34
N GLN A 684 2.69 -24.82 -14.12
CA GLN A 684 4.05 -24.58 -13.60
C GLN A 684 4.87 -23.72 -14.57
N GLU A 685 5.34 -22.61 -14.01
CA GLU A 685 6.30 -21.62 -14.50
C GLU A 685 7.62 -22.24 -14.99
N PRO A 686 8.38 -21.53 -15.84
CA PRO A 686 9.82 -21.49 -15.53
C PRO A 686 10.48 -20.12 -15.66
N ALA A 687 11.24 -19.86 -14.61
CA ALA A 687 12.36 -18.96 -14.41
C ALA A 687 13.18 -18.54 -15.66
N ALA A 688 13.42 -17.23 -15.75
CA ALA A 688 14.42 -16.61 -16.62
C ALA A 688 15.80 -16.59 -15.93
N ALA A 689 16.82 -17.00 -16.69
CA ALA A 689 18.21 -17.01 -16.26
C ALA A 689 18.91 -15.66 -16.54
N ALA A 690 19.73 -15.26 -15.57
CA ALA A 690 20.53 -14.05 -15.53
C ALA A 690 21.71 -14.05 -16.52
N GLN A 691 21.99 -12.87 -17.11
CA GLN A 691 23.30 -12.53 -17.65
C GLN A 691 23.77 -11.16 -17.12
N LYS A 692 25.04 -11.17 -16.70
CA LYS A 692 25.83 -10.10 -16.08
C LYS A 692 26.48 -9.22 -17.15
N PRO A 693 26.64 -7.90 -16.93
CA PRO A 693 27.68 -7.13 -17.58
C PRO A 693 28.79 -6.69 -16.61
N THR A 694 29.95 -6.46 -17.19
CA THR A 694 31.26 -6.29 -16.56
C THR A 694 31.63 -4.81 -16.52
N ALA A 695 32.30 -4.40 -15.45
CA ALA A 695 32.81 -3.05 -15.22
C ALA A 695 33.97 -2.66 -16.16
N LYS A 696 34.07 -1.37 -16.49
CA LYS A 696 35.32 -0.69 -16.87
C LYS A 696 35.19 0.83 -16.70
N GLU A 697 36.20 1.43 -16.10
CA GLU A 697 36.48 2.87 -15.97
C GLU A 697 38.02 3.05 -16.10
N PRO A 698 38.59 4.25 -16.15
CA PRO A 698 38.43 5.37 -17.10
C PRO A 698 39.76 5.72 -17.81
N GLN A 699 39.76 6.64 -18.79
CA GLN A 699 40.99 7.35 -19.17
C GLN A 699 40.73 8.79 -19.66
N GLU A 700 41.68 9.65 -19.29
CA GLU A 700 41.80 11.10 -19.36
C GLU A 700 41.60 11.76 -20.73
N THR A 701 41.19 13.05 -20.72
CA THR A 701 41.90 14.10 -21.47
C THR A 701 41.63 15.48 -20.86
N THR A 702 42.63 16.33 -21.01
CA THR A 702 42.99 17.53 -20.24
C THR A 702 42.48 18.87 -20.78
N ALA A 703 42.17 19.76 -19.82
CA ALA A 703 42.55 21.18 -19.69
C ALA A 703 42.14 22.24 -20.73
N ALA A 704 41.45 23.28 -20.23
CA ALA A 704 41.88 24.69 -20.31
C ALA A 704 41.07 25.55 -19.29
N SER A 705 41.79 26.15 -18.31
CA SER A 705 41.75 27.56 -17.80
C SER A 705 40.46 28.39 -17.89
N GLN A 706 40.12 29.32 -16.98
CA GLN A 706 40.55 29.84 -15.67
C GLN A 706 39.53 30.97 -15.38
N GLU A 707 38.97 31.08 -14.18
CA GLU A 707 38.97 32.32 -13.38
C GLU A 707 38.34 32.04 -12.02
N THR A 708 39.13 32.28 -10.98
CA THR A 708 38.83 31.99 -9.58
C THR A 708 38.98 33.30 -8.83
N THR A 709 37.89 33.79 -8.24
CA THR A 709 37.94 34.79 -7.19
C THR A 709 37.85 34.09 -5.85
N THR A 710 38.97 34.10 -5.14
CA THR A 710 39.18 33.53 -3.82
C THR A 710 38.55 34.43 -2.76
N ALA A 711 37.77 33.86 -1.84
CA ALA A 711 37.57 34.43 -0.50
C ALA A 711 37.81 33.32 0.53
N SER A 712 38.75 33.57 1.43
CA SER A 712 39.30 32.62 2.39
C SER A 712 38.28 32.21 3.45
N ILE A 713 38.19 30.91 3.71
CA ILE A 713 37.56 30.36 4.92
C ILE A 713 38.61 30.41 6.03
N ALA A 714 38.33 31.20 7.07
CA ALA A 714 38.97 31.08 8.38
C ALA A 714 38.06 30.25 9.30
N PRO A 715 38.60 29.40 10.19
CA PRO A 715 37.81 28.62 11.13
C PRO A 715 37.30 29.53 12.25
N TYR A 716 35.98 29.67 12.38
CA TYR A 716 35.38 30.40 13.50
C TYR A 716 35.38 29.53 14.76
N SER A 717 36.05 30.03 15.80
CA SER A 717 36.03 29.51 17.16
C SER A 717 34.67 29.75 17.81
N ALA A 718 34.22 28.78 18.61
CA ALA A 718 33.14 28.92 19.57
C ALA A 718 33.45 30.09 20.53
N GLY A 719 32.58 31.11 20.52
CA GLY A 719 32.63 32.24 21.43
C GLY A 719 31.21 32.72 21.68
N ASP A 720 30.79 32.60 22.95
CA ASP A 720 29.71 33.28 23.67
C ASP A 720 28.49 33.78 22.86
N ILE A 721 27.41 33.00 22.92
CA ILE A 721 26.06 33.47 22.61
C ILE A 721 25.33 33.65 23.94
N SER A 722 25.57 34.79 24.59
CA SER A 722 24.76 35.26 25.70
C SER A 722 23.35 35.60 25.21
N SER A 723 22.34 35.12 25.93
CA SER A 723 20.95 35.57 25.82
C SER A 723 20.88 37.11 25.94
N PRO A 724 20.09 37.83 25.14
CA PRO A 724 19.93 39.27 25.34
C PRO A 724 19.18 39.52 26.66
N ASP A 725 19.83 40.28 27.54
CA ASP A 725 19.28 40.82 28.78
C ASP A 725 17.92 41.49 28.55
N THR A 726 16.88 41.02 29.24
CA THR A 726 15.60 41.72 29.38
C THR A 726 15.61 42.51 30.68
N GLY A 727 15.87 43.81 30.61
CA GLY A 727 15.80 44.67 31.78
C GLY A 727 16.28 46.09 31.52
N ASP A 728 15.53 46.86 30.74
CA ASP A 728 15.71 48.31 30.72
C ASP A 728 14.36 49.03 30.85
N SER A 729 14.00 49.36 32.09
CA SER A 729 12.79 50.09 32.46
C SER A 729 13.05 51.60 32.40
N SER A 730 12.98 52.19 31.21
CA SER A 730 13.17 53.64 31.05
C SER A 730 11.94 54.40 30.57
N HIS A 731 10.71 54.03 30.96
CA HIS A 731 9.53 54.87 30.70
C HIS A 731 8.46 54.88 31.83
N ALA A 732 8.78 55.52 32.95
CA ALA A 732 7.84 55.81 34.05
C ALA A 732 6.61 56.65 33.64
N GLY A 733 6.60 57.28 32.46
CA GLY A 733 5.49 58.09 31.97
C GLY A 733 4.28 57.29 31.47
N VAL A 734 4.45 56.02 31.09
CA VAL A 734 3.39 55.21 30.45
C VAL A 734 2.40 54.65 31.48
N TRP A 735 2.87 54.30 32.68
CA TRP A 735 2.03 53.77 33.77
C TRP A 735 1.00 54.79 34.30
N ILE A 736 1.31 56.08 34.24
CA ILE A 736 0.40 57.15 34.66
C ILE A 736 -0.80 57.26 33.70
N VAL A 737 -0.59 57.03 32.40
CA VAL A 737 -1.68 57.11 31.40
C VAL A 737 -2.64 55.92 31.54
N ILE A 738 -2.13 54.73 31.82
CA ILE A 738 -2.94 53.51 32.03
C ILE A 738 -3.81 53.64 33.28
N ALA A 739 -3.27 54.19 34.38
CA ALA A 739 -4.03 54.41 35.61
C ALA A 739 -5.18 55.43 35.43
N VAL A 740 -4.99 56.46 34.61
CA VAL A 740 -6.02 57.47 34.31
C VAL A 740 -7.16 56.88 33.46
N ILE A 741 -6.84 56.00 32.50
CA ILE A 741 -7.84 55.32 31.67
C ILE A 741 -8.68 54.34 32.51
N PHE A 742 -8.04 53.59 33.41
CA PHE A 742 -8.75 52.67 34.31
C PHE A 742 -9.67 53.42 35.30
N ALA A 743 -9.23 54.54 35.85
CA ALA A 743 -10.05 55.39 36.71
C ALA A 743 -11.27 55.97 35.96
N PHE A 744 -11.11 56.33 34.68
CA PHE A 744 -12.21 56.81 33.84
C PHE A 744 -13.24 55.72 33.54
N PHE A 745 -12.80 54.48 33.28
CA PHE A 745 -13.70 53.34 33.08
C PHE A 745 -14.49 52.98 34.35
N ILE A 746 -13.85 53.02 35.52
CA ILE A 746 -14.54 52.81 36.80
C ILE A 746 -15.57 53.92 37.06
N TRP A 747 -15.24 55.18 36.76
CA TRP A 747 -16.18 56.30 36.87
C TRP A 747 -17.37 56.17 35.92
N LEU A 748 -17.15 55.72 34.67
CA LEU A 748 -18.20 55.48 33.68
C LEU A 748 -19.16 54.35 34.12
N ILE A 749 -18.63 53.26 34.68
CA ILE A 749 -19.44 52.15 35.20
C ILE A 749 -20.29 52.60 36.39
N LEU A 750 -19.73 53.41 37.29
CA LEU A 750 -20.45 53.92 38.46
C LEU A 750 -21.54 54.94 38.08
N THR A 751 -21.32 55.77 37.06
CA THR A 751 -22.32 56.72 36.55
C THR A 751 -23.45 56.03 35.78
N LEU A 752 -23.14 54.98 35.01
CA LEU A 752 -24.17 54.17 34.33
C LEU A 752 -25.03 53.38 35.33
N LYS A 753 -24.44 52.89 36.42
CA LYS A 753 -25.17 52.20 37.50
C LYS A 753 -26.09 53.14 38.28
N SER A 754 -25.63 54.37 38.55
CA SER A 754 -26.46 55.45 39.14
C SER A 754 -27.64 55.86 38.24
N ALA A 755 -27.46 55.85 36.92
CA ALA A 755 -28.54 56.19 35.97
C ALA A 755 -29.61 55.08 35.82
N GLN A 756 -29.27 53.81 36.10
CA GLN A 756 -30.25 52.72 36.15
C GLN A 756 -31.10 52.76 37.43
N ASP A 757 -30.53 53.15 38.57
CA ASP A 757 -31.24 53.21 39.85
C ASP A 757 -32.22 54.39 39.95
N HIS A 758 -32.11 55.41 39.09
CA HIS A 758 -33.02 56.56 39.03
C HIS A 758 -34.25 56.38 38.12
N ASN A 759 -34.35 55.28 37.37
CA ASN A 759 -35.53 54.96 36.53
C ASN A 759 -36.52 53.99 37.17
N TYR A 760 -36.31 53.62 38.44
CA TYR A 760 -37.28 52.89 39.27
C TYR A 760 -37.65 53.71 40.51
N LYS A 761 -38.35 54.84 40.31
CA LYS A 761 -39.19 55.50 41.32
C LYS A 761 -40.28 56.34 40.69
#